data_AF-A0A318CRC4-F1
#
_entry.id   AF-A0A318CRC4-F1
#
_cell.length_a   1.000
_cell.length_b   1.000
_cell.length_c   1.000
_cell.angle_alpha   90.00
_cell.angle_beta   90.00
_cell.angle_gamma   90.00
#
_symmetry.space_group_name_H-M   'P 1'
#
loop_
_entity.id
_entity.type
_entity.pdbx_description
1 polymer ?
#
loop_
_entity_poly.entity_id
_entity_poly.type
_entity_poly.pdbx_seq_one_letter_code
_entity_poly.pdbx_strand_id
1 'polypeptide(L)'
;MFRPVKLTRLTIQAPEDQISAVMAILGDLRLLHLIRVEETHLGHLGYVAHIDTPLLEHYDRLLARANRLLRDLGPAGPSPGIRKVPRPDKAVFRLEEELALIEKEALEPLERKKKAKNAISEHEALIARLHLLAPIKIDLDRLYNLRYVTWRAGLISEENLDKLEQSLVDTYHALIPIGRKERRVVLLAVSLKEDEEVLLRALKSAFCDPLELPPGIHGTIEKVLDRLFAEIEYLKTEFAGLDTKWAELARKYGTRLKRLREEILLARQLLKAQAKFGQIDHTYLLTGWIPVALFEELRKRIIKATSGKVLVDQVEPEDIKEVRSGILKIPILFNNPLLIRPFERLTTLYGTPSYEEVEPTVFLAVSFLLLFGMMFGDVGHGAILCGIGYYVFRKMYRYTDYGIILMECGVSSMIFGLLYGSVFGMEDLIPALWMHPMEEINRFMMMSAFLGIGVISLGLILNLINVIRQHRYGELLSTSGLAGALLYWLGAGLVVRYLLSGGLSPFELIFAKVAAGTLIILMILQKPIRAVLLRYHKDEKWGRLPPGLGGTILESFIEVLDDLLRYLANTVSFVRIAAFALTHAGLFIAVFSLADMVQNVRGGGLFYWVTLIIGNVFIIALEGMVVSIQAIRLEYYEFFSKFFRGGGKPFRPLLEKE
;
A
#
# COMPACT_ATOMS: atom_id res chain seq x y z
N MET A 1 10.10 7.88 23.09
CA MET A 1 10.54 7.15 21.89
C MET A 1 10.47 5.65 22.10
N PHE A 2 11.07 5.07 23.16
CA PHE A 2 10.98 3.61 23.42
C PHE A 2 9.66 3.13 24.04
N ARG A 3 8.62 3.97 24.05
CA ARG A 3 7.32 3.68 24.65
C ARG A 3 6.22 4.25 23.74
N PRO A 4 5.12 3.51 23.56
CA PRO A 4 3.95 4.05 22.88
C PRO A 4 3.41 5.27 23.63
N VAL A 5 2.70 6.12 22.91
CA VAL A 5 2.09 7.32 23.51
C VAL A 5 1.10 6.89 24.59
N LYS A 6 1.17 7.53 25.77
CA LYS A 6 0.22 7.27 26.85
C LYS A 6 -1.19 7.66 26.40
N LEU A 7 -2.09 6.69 26.38
CA LEU A 7 -3.51 6.87 26.08
C LEU A 7 -4.34 6.81 27.36
N THR A 8 -5.44 7.55 27.36
CA THR A 8 -6.46 7.52 28.41
C THR A 8 -7.83 7.26 27.80
N ARG A 9 -8.72 6.61 28.56
CA ARG A 9 -10.10 6.41 28.10
C ARG A 9 -10.88 7.68 28.38
N LEU A 10 -11.47 8.19 27.32
CA LEU A 10 -12.37 9.32 27.31
C LEU A 10 -13.80 8.79 27.23
N THR A 11 -14.66 9.29 28.11
CA THR A 11 -16.11 9.08 28.04
C THR A 11 -16.80 10.43 27.90
N ILE A 12 -17.60 10.61 26.85
CA ILE A 12 -18.37 11.82 26.61
C ILE A 12 -19.86 11.47 26.64
N GLN A 13 -20.63 12.18 27.46
CA GLN A 13 -22.08 12.13 27.47
C GLN A 13 -22.63 13.44 26.92
N ALA A 14 -23.29 13.36 25.77
CA ALA A 14 -23.83 14.52 25.08
C ALA A 14 -25.31 14.29 24.73
N PRO A 15 -26.19 15.30 24.94
CA PRO A 15 -27.55 15.23 24.45
C PRO A 15 -27.59 15.26 22.91
N GLU A 16 -28.66 14.71 22.34
CA GLU A 16 -28.90 14.59 20.90
C GLU A 16 -28.75 15.92 20.14
N ASP A 17 -29.16 17.05 20.72
CA ASP A 17 -29.04 18.37 20.10
C ASP A 17 -27.59 18.88 19.97
N GLN A 18 -26.65 18.31 20.73
CA GLN A 18 -25.25 18.73 20.77
C GLN A 18 -24.28 17.71 20.16
N ILE A 19 -24.72 16.49 19.83
CA ILE A 19 -23.84 15.42 19.34
C ILE A 19 -23.07 15.83 18.07
N SER A 20 -23.74 16.52 17.15
CA SER A 20 -23.12 16.99 15.91
C SER A 20 -22.07 18.08 16.13
N ALA A 21 -22.20 18.88 17.18
CA ALA A 21 -21.17 19.84 17.58
C ALA A 21 -19.95 19.13 18.18
N VAL A 22 -20.18 18.11 19.02
CA VAL A 22 -19.11 17.29 19.62
C VAL A 22 -18.35 16.54 18.53
N MET A 23 -19.04 15.89 17.58
CA MET A 23 -18.41 15.16 16.47
C MET A 23 -17.53 16.06 15.60
N ALA A 24 -17.96 17.28 15.30
CA ALA A 24 -17.15 18.23 14.53
C ALA A 24 -15.83 18.57 15.26
N ILE A 25 -15.86 18.74 16.58
CA ILE A 25 -14.66 19.02 17.40
C ILE A 25 -13.75 17.79 17.47
N LEU A 26 -14.33 16.60 17.62
CA LEU A 26 -13.59 15.35 17.58
C LEU A 26 -12.91 15.13 16.22
N GLY A 27 -13.61 15.49 15.14
CA GLY A 27 -13.07 15.49 13.79
C GLY A 27 -11.92 16.47 13.61
N ASP A 28 -12.01 17.67 14.19
CA ASP A 28 -10.92 18.67 14.11
C ASP A 28 -9.62 18.17 14.75
N LEU A 29 -9.69 17.43 15.86
CA LEU A 29 -8.49 16.91 16.54
C LEU A 29 -7.90 15.65 15.89
N ARG A 30 -8.66 14.94 15.05
CA ARG A 30 -8.23 13.76 14.27
C ARG A 30 -7.56 12.61 15.06
N LEU A 31 -7.52 12.65 16.39
CA LEU A 31 -6.76 11.74 17.24
C LEU A 31 -7.64 11.12 18.34
N LEU A 32 -8.82 10.63 17.95
CA LEU A 32 -9.68 9.81 18.81
C LEU A 32 -9.86 8.42 18.19
N HIS A 33 -9.55 7.37 18.95
CA HIS A 33 -9.91 6.00 18.58
C HIS A 33 -11.19 5.60 19.28
N LEU A 34 -12.27 5.45 18.53
CA LEU A 34 -13.57 5.05 19.08
C LEU A 34 -13.56 3.59 19.51
N ILE A 35 -14.01 3.34 20.73
CA ILE A 35 -14.38 2.01 21.20
C ILE A 35 -15.79 1.75 20.68
N ARG A 36 -16.02 0.62 20.03
CA ARG A 36 -17.37 0.22 19.64
C ARG A 36 -18.16 -0.07 20.91
N VAL A 37 -19.29 0.60 21.10
CA VAL A 37 -20.13 0.35 22.29
C VAL A 37 -20.65 -1.09 22.33
N GLU A 38 -20.78 -1.76 21.17
CA GLU A 38 -20.99 -3.20 21.04
C GLU A 38 -19.98 -4.07 21.81
N GLU A 39 -18.71 -3.64 21.91
CA GLU A 39 -17.64 -4.35 22.64
C GLU A 39 -17.68 -4.04 24.15
N THR A 40 -18.61 -3.20 24.60
CA THR A 40 -18.79 -2.82 26.01
C THR A 40 -20.06 -3.44 26.58
N HIS A 41 -20.18 -3.47 27.91
CA HIS A 41 -21.37 -3.99 28.59
C HIS A 41 -22.69 -3.32 28.14
N LEU A 42 -22.65 -2.08 27.66
CA LEU A 42 -23.80 -1.34 27.13
C LEU A 42 -24.30 -1.86 25.78
N GLY A 43 -23.40 -2.39 24.96
CA GLY A 43 -23.75 -3.01 23.67
C GLY A 43 -24.53 -4.30 23.84
N HIS A 44 -24.16 -5.13 24.83
CA HIS A 44 -24.91 -6.34 25.20
C HIS A 44 -26.33 -6.05 25.71
N LEU A 45 -26.60 -4.82 26.14
CA LEU A 45 -27.90 -4.35 26.59
C LEU A 45 -28.72 -3.68 25.46
N GLY A 46 -28.20 -3.62 24.22
CA GLY A 46 -28.92 -3.11 23.05
C GLY A 46 -28.90 -1.58 22.87
N TYR A 47 -28.12 -0.85 23.67
CA TYR A 47 -28.01 0.61 23.60
C TYR A 47 -27.08 1.09 22.48
N VAL A 48 -27.33 0.67 21.24
CA VAL A 48 -26.55 1.11 20.06
C VAL A 48 -27.26 2.29 19.40
N ALA A 49 -26.51 3.35 19.11
CA ALA A 49 -27.02 4.50 18.39
C ALA A 49 -27.56 4.11 17.01
N HIS A 50 -28.78 4.54 16.70
CA HIS A 50 -29.31 4.42 15.34
C HIS A 50 -28.61 5.42 14.43
N ILE A 51 -28.25 4.97 13.23
CA ILE A 51 -27.71 5.83 12.18
C ILE A 51 -28.89 6.56 11.54
N ASP A 52 -28.77 7.88 11.36
CA ASP A 52 -29.65 8.67 10.50
C ASP A 52 -29.47 8.24 9.04
N THR A 53 -30.12 7.14 8.68
CA THR A 53 -30.08 6.51 7.35
C THR A 53 -30.48 7.49 6.25
N PRO A 54 -31.55 8.31 6.40
CA PRO A 54 -31.90 9.32 5.40
C PRO A 54 -30.81 10.35 5.16
N LEU A 55 -30.13 10.79 6.23
CA LEU A 55 -29.06 11.79 6.15
C LEU A 55 -27.81 11.20 5.48
N LEU A 56 -27.47 9.96 5.82
CA LEU A 56 -26.36 9.23 5.20
C LEU A 56 -26.59 9.02 3.70
N GLU A 57 -27.78 8.57 3.31
CA GLU A 57 -28.17 8.41 1.90
C GLU A 57 -28.11 9.74 1.13
N HIS A 58 -28.48 10.84 1.79
CA HIS A 58 -28.36 12.18 1.20
C HIS A 58 -26.90 12.55 0.92
N TYR A 59 -26.00 12.29 1.87
CA TYR A 59 -24.56 12.49 1.66
C TYR A 59 -23.97 11.56 0.60
N ASP A 60 -24.43 10.31 0.49
CA ASP A 60 -24.00 9.39 -0.57
C ASP A 60 -24.43 9.91 -1.96
N ARG A 61 -25.64 10.47 -2.09
CA ARG A 61 -26.11 11.13 -3.33
C ARG A 61 -25.27 12.35 -3.69
N LEU A 62 -24.97 13.22 -2.71
CA LEU A 62 -24.11 14.40 -2.91
C LEU A 62 -22.69 14.00 -3.33
N LEU A 63 -22.12 12.97 -2.71
CA LEU A 63 -20.79 12.47 -3.05
C LEU A 63 -20.75 11.90 -4.47
N ALA A 64 -21.77 11.12 -4.87
CA ALA A 64 -21.88 10.59 -6.23
C ALA A 64 -21.95 11.71 -7.28
N ARG A 65 -22.74 12.75 -7.02
CA ARG A 65 -22.84 13.95 -7.86
C ARG A 65 -21.50 14.69 -7.98
N ALA A 66 -20.85 14.99 -6.85
CA ALA A 66 -19.56 15.67 -6.83
C ALA A 66 -18.46 14.86 -7.56
N ASN A 67 -18.44 13.53 -7.41
CA ASN A 67 -17.49 12.66 -8.11
C ASN A 67 -17.71 12.62 -9.63
N ARG A 68 -18.97 12.61 -10.09
CA ARG A 68 -19.30 12.70 -11.52
C ARG A 68 -18.79 14.00 -12.13
N LEU A 69 -19.05 15.14 -11.46
CA LEU A 69 -18.56 16.43 -11.91
C LEU A 69 -17.04 16.52 -11.91
N LEU A 70 -16.36 16.01 -10.88
CA LEU A 70 -14.89 16.03 -10.83
C LEU A 70 -14.25 15.18 -11.94
N ARG A 71 -14.84 14.02 -12.26
CA ARG A 71 -14.39 13.18 -13.37
C ARG A 71 -14.54 13.90 -14.70
N ASP A 72 -15.65 14.61 -14.90
CA ASP A 72 -15.95 15.31 -16.15
C ASP A 72 -15.15 16.63 -16.29
N LEU A 73 -14.92 17.36 -15.19
CA LEU A 73 -14.15 18.61 -15.16
C LEU A 73 -12.63 18.40 -15.22
N GLY A 74 -12.13 17.24 -14.80
CA GLY A 74 -10.71 16.94 -14.71
C GLY A 74 -10.03 17.63 -13.51
N PRO A 75 -9.04 17.00 -12.86
CA PRO A 75 -8.48 17.50 -11.61
C PRO A 75 -7.55 18.70 -11.84
N ALA A 76 -8.04 19.93 -11.66
CA ALA A 76 -7.16 21.11 -11.55
C ALA A 76 -6.66 21.28 -10.10
N GLY A 77 -5.33 21.26 -9.89
CA GLY A 77 -4.64 21.71 -8.67
C GLY A 77 -4.66 20.80 -7.42
N PRO A 78 -3.72 20.99 -6.46
CA PRO A 78 -3.75 20.30 -5.17
C PRO A 78 -4.95 20.73 -4.34
N SER A 79 -5.47 19.83 -3.50
CA SER A 79 -6.61 20.14 -2.63
C SER A 79 -6.20 21.15 -1.54
N PRO A 80 -6.91 22.29 -1.39
CA PRO A 80 -6.72 23.16 -0.26
C PRO A 80 -7.32 22.47 0.97
N GLY A 81 -6.48 21.79 1.75
CA GLY A 81 -6.91 20.99 2.89
C GLY A 81 -7.88 21.75 3.81
N ILE A 82 -8.88 21.03 4.30
CA ILE A 82 -9.95 21.59 5.14
C ILE A 82 -9.39 22.05 6.49
N ARG A 83 -9.65 23.31 6.87
CA ARG A 83 -9.26 23.91 8.16
C ARG A 83 -10.24 23.60 9.30
N LYS A 84 -11.50 23.26 9.01
CA LYS A 84 -12.53 23.02 10.01
C LYS A 84 -13.55 22.00 9.52
N VAL A 85 -13.77 20.96 10.31
CA VAL A 85 -14.71 19.89 9.99
C VAL A 85 -16.15 20.42 10.10
N PRO A 86 -16.98 20.23 9.06
CA PRO A 86 -18.36 20.70 9.09
C PRO A 86 -19.21 19.93 10.10
N ARG A 87 -20.22 20.60 10.67
CA ARG A 87 -21.29 19.92 11.43
C ARG A 87 -22.23 19.23 10.43
N PRO A 88 -22.41 17.90 10.48
CA PRO A 88 -23.19 17.18 9.47
C PRO A 88 -24.57 17.80 9.20
N ASP A 89 -25.40 17.98 10.23
CA ASP A 89 -26.81 18.37 10.06
C ASP A 89 -26.99 19.77 9.42
N LYS A 90 -26.06 20.70 9.72
CA LYS A 90 -26.12 22.07 9.20
C LYS A 90 -25.41 22.20 7.85
N ALA A 91 -24.46 21.33 7.57
CA ALA A 91 -23.64 21.44 6.36
C ALA A 91 -24.35 20.92 5.13
N VAL A 92 -25.27 19.95 5.26
CA VAL A 92 -26.00 19.35 4.14
C VAL A 92 -26.61 20.40 3.21
N PHE A 93 -27.45 21.29 3.75
CA PHE A 93 -28.19 22.28 2.94
C PHE A 93 -27.24 23.21 2.18
N ARG A 94 -26.23 23.74 2.87
CA ARG A 94 -25.21 24.61 2.26
C ARG A 94 -24.41 23.88 1.18
N LEU A 95 -24.00 22.63 1.43
CA LEU A 95 -23.20 21.84 0.50
C LEU A 95 -24.00 21.47 -0.76
N GLU A 96 -25.30 21.17 -0.59
CA GLU A 96 -26.21 20.89 -1.70
C GLU A 96 -26.46 22.11 -2.58
N GLU A 97 -26.71 23.27 -1.97
CA GLU A 97 -26.92 24.53 -2.69
C GLU A 97 -25.67 24.93 -3.48
N GLU A 98 -24.48 24.86 -2.86
CA GLU A 98 -23.21 25.15 -3.53
C GLU A 98 -22.94 24.17 -4.69
N LEU A 99 -23.23 22.88 -4.51
CA LEU A 99 -23.06 21.88 -5.57
C LEU A 99 -24.04 22.10 -6.73
N ALA A 100 -25.30 22.43 -6.42
CA ALA A 100 -26.33 22.70 -7.43
C ALA A 100 -26.01 23.93 -8.29
N LEU A 101 -25.43 24.98 -7.70
CA LEU A 101 -24.95 26.16 -8.44
C LEU A 101 -23.86 25.80 -9.44
N ILE A 102 -22.88 24.99 -9.02
CA ILE A 102 -21.79 24.53 -9.89
C ILE A 102 -22.33 23.62 -11.00
N GLU A 103 -23.24 22.70 -10.68
CA GLU A 103 -23.88 21.82 -11.66
C GLU A 103 -24.65 22.62 -12.71
N LYS A 104 -25.42 23.62 -12.32
CA LYS A 104 -26.22 24.42 -13.25
C LYS A 104 -25.35 25.15 -14.27
N GLU A 105 -24.23 25.72 -13.84
CA GLU A 105 -23.29 26.40 -14.75
C GLU A 105 -22.47 25.43 -15.61
N ALA A 106 -22.19 24.22 -15.11
CA ALA A 106 -21.36 23.24 -15.82
C ALA A 106 -22.16 22.31 -16.76
N LEU A 107 -23.46 22.10 -16.52
CA LEU A 107 -24.26 21.12 -17.28
C LEU A 107 -24.43 21.52 -18.75
N GLU A 108 -24.79 22.77 -19.03
CA GLU A 108 -25.04 23.24 -20.40
C GLU A 108 -23.77 23.15 -21.29
N PRO A 109 -22.59 23.66 -20.88
CA PRO A 109 -21.36 23.50 -21.67
C PRO A 109 -20.96 22.03 -21.84
N LEU A 110 -21.15 21.20 -20.81
CA LEU A 110 -20.80 19.78 -20.84
C LEU A 110 -21.64 18.99 -21.83
N GLU A 111 -22.96 19.20 -21.84
CA GLU A 111 -23.88 18.55 -22.76
C GLU A 111 -23.60 18.97 -24.21
N ARG A 112 -23.38 20.27 -24.46
CA ARG A 112 -23.01 20.76 -25.80
C ARG A 112 -21.69 20.16 -26.27
N LYS A 113 -20.69 20.11 -25.40
CA LYS A 113 -19.39 19.49 -25.72
C LYS A 113 -19.52 18.01 -26.06
N LYS A 114 -20.33 17.24 -25.30
CA LYS A 114 -20.61 15.82 -25.57
C LYS A 114 -21.34 15.64 -26.90
N LYS A 115 -22.35 16.48 -27.18
CA LYS A 115 -23.08 16.46 -28.46
C LYS A 115 -22.18 16.77 -29.65
N ALA A 116 -21.38 17.84 -29.57
CA ALA A 116 -20.44 18.22 -30.62
C ALA A 116 -19.41 17.12 -30.89
N LYS A 117 -18.84 16.51 -29.83
CA LYS A 117 -17.89 15.40 -29.97
C LYS A 117 -18.51 14.19 -30.67
N ASN A 118 -19.72 13.79 -30.24
CA ASN A 118 -20.41 12.66 -30.84
C ASN A 118 -20.74 12.94 -32.32
N ALA A 119 -21.23 14.14 -32.62
CA ALA A 119 -21.51 14.56 -34.00
C ALA A 119 -20.24 14.52 -34.86
N ILE A 120 -19.11 15.06 -34.39
CA ILE A 120 -17.83 14.98 -35.12
C ILE A 120 -17.46 13.52 -35.41
N SER A 121 -17.52 12.64 -34.42
CA SER A 121 -17.19 11.22 -34.60
C SER A 121 -18.15 10.52 -35.58
N GLU A 122 -19.44 10.84 -35.55
CA GLU A 122 -20.43 10.31 -36.50
C GLU A 122 -20.15 10.80 -37.94
N HIS A 123 -19.82 12.08 -38.12
CA HIS A 123 -19.53 12.65 -39.43
C HIS A 123 -18.20 12.16 -39.99
N GLU A 124 -17.15 12.01 -39.16
CA GLU A 124 -15.87 11.40 -39.56
C GLU A 124 -16.04 9.95 -39.99
N ALA A 125 -16.86 9.17 -39.26
CA ALA A 125 -17.19 7.80 -39.66
C ALA A 125 -17.95 7.76 -40.99
N LEU A 126 -18.87 8.71 -41.22
CA LEU A 126 -19.61 8.81 -42.48
C LEU A 126 -18.69 9.21 -43.65
N ILE A 127 -17.78 10.16 -43.47
CA ILE A 127 -16.78 10.55 -44.47
C ILE A 127 -15.89 9.36 -44.83
N ALA A 128 -15.43 8.59 -43.85
CA ALA A 128 -14.62 7.40 -44.10
C ALA A 128 -15.35 6.37 -44.98
N ARG A 129 -16.67 6.21 -44.78
CA ARG A 129 -17.54 5.36 -45.62
C ARG A 129 -17.71 5.94 -47.02
N LEU A 130 -17.99 7.23 -47.14
CA LEU A 130 -18.20 7.91 -48.43
C LEU A 130 -16.93 7.97 -49.28
N HIS A 131 -15.74 8.08 -48.67
CA HIS A 131 -14.47 8.00 -49.40
C HIS A 131 -14.25 6.66 -50.10
N LEU A 132 -14.79 5.56 -49.59
CA LEU A 132 -14.74 4.26 -50.27
C LEU A 132 -15.58 4.24 -51.56
N LEU A 133 -16.59 5.11 -51.64
CA LEU A 133 -17.48 5.27 -52.79
C LEU A 133 -17.08 6.44 -53.71
N ALA A 134 -16.13 7.28 -53.30
CA ALA A 134 -15.68 8.46 -54.04
C ALA A 134 -15.15 8.21 -55.47
N PRO A 135 -14.57 7.04 -55.84
CA PRO A 135 -14.17 6.78 -57.24
C PRO A 135 -15.34 6.81 -58.22
N ILE A 136 -16.57 6.65 -57.71
CA ILE A 136 -17.79 6.66 -58.49
C ILE A 136 -18.34 8.07 -58.51
N LYS A 137 -18.31 8.70 -59.69
CA LYS A 137 -18.97 9.99 -59.97
C LYS A 137 -20.49 9.81 -60.12
N ILE A 138 -21.16 9.16 -59.16
CA ILE A 138 -22.61 8.95 -59.18
C ILE A 138 -23.29 9.95 -58.24
N ASP A 139 -24.43 10.44 -58.70
CA ASP A 139 -25.37 11.24 -57.92
C ASP A 139 -26.20 10.32 -57.02
N LEU A 140 -26.09 10.48 -55.70
CA LEU A 140 -26.74 9.62 -54.72
C LEU A 140 -28.28 9.69 -54.84
N ASP A 141 -28.82 10.84 -55.30
CA ASP A 141 -30.26 11.02 -55.51
C ASP A 141 -30.82 10.11 -56.61
N ARG A 142 -30.00 9.72 -57.58
CA ARG A 142 -30.39 8.75 -58.62
C ARG A 142 -30.38 7.32 -58.11
N LEU A 143 -29.46 7.01 -57.20
CA LEU A 143 -29.36 5.69 -56.57
C LEU A 143 -30.52 5.42 -55.60
N TYR A 144 -31.00 6.43 -54.88
CA TYR A 144 -32.17 6.29 -54.01
C TYR A 144 -33.50 6.21 -54.79
N ASN A 145 -33.59 6.78 -55.99
CA ASN A 145 -34.84 6.87 -56.78
C ASN A 145 -34.97 5.81 -57.90
N LEU A 146 -34.35 4.64 -57.77
CA LEU A 146 -34.46 3.57 -58.77
C LEU A 146 -35.81 2.83 -58.66
N ARG A 147 -36.56 2.79 -59.79
CA ARG A 147 -37.90 2.15 -59.83
C ARG A 147 -37.84 0.63 -59.90
N TYR A 148 -36.92 0.06 -60.67
CA TYR A 148 -36.89 -1.37 -61.01
C TYR A 148 -35.72 -2.15 -60.41
N VAL A 149 -34.71 -1.45 -59.88
CA VAL A 149 -33.42 -2.01 -59.48
C VAL A 149 -33.08 -1.60 -58.06
N THR A 150 -32.48 -2.50 -57.29
CA THR A 150 -31.93 -2.26 -55.95
C THR A 150 -30.42 -2.35 -55.99
N TRP A 151 -29.75 -1.57 -55.15
CA TRP A 151 -28.30 -1.61 -55.02
C TRP A 151 -27.90 -1.78 -53.56
N ARG A 152 -26.73 -2.38 -53.33
CA ARG A 152 -26.05 -2.46 -52.04
C ARG A 152 -24.55 -2.26 -52.26
N ALA A 153 -23.94 -1.48 -51.38
CA ALA A 153 -22.50 -1.34 -51.34
C ALA A 153 -21.94 -2.09 -50.12
N GLY A 154 -20.76 -2.67 -50.26
CA GLY A 154 -20.11 -3.35 -49.15
C GLY A 154 -18.64 -3.67 -49.44
N LEU A 155 -17.93 -4.07 -48.39
CA LEU A 155 -16.55 -4.52 -48.49
C LEU A 155 -16.51 -6.05 -48.50
N ILE A 156 -15.78 -6.64 -49.44
CA ILE A 156 -15.60 -8.09 -49.56
C ILE A 156 -14.12 -8.42 -49.69
N SER A 157 -13.67 -9.54 -49.12
CA SER A 157 -12.31 -10.06 -49.35
C SER A 157 -12.16 -10.55 -50.79
N GLU A 158 -11.00 -10.36 -51.40
CA GLU A 158 -10.74 -10.77 -52.81
C GLU A 158 -11.02 -12.26 -53.05
N GLU A 159 -10.69 -13.13 -52.09
CA GLU A 159 -10.94 -14.59 -52.13
C GLU A 159 -12.44 -14.97 -52.13
N ASN A 160 -13.31 -14.09 -51.64
CA ASN A 160 -14.75 -14.35 -51.54
C ASN A 160 -15.52 -13.72 -52.71
N LEU A 161 -14.88 -12.92 -53.57
CA LEU A 161 -15.51 -12.33 -54.75
C LEU A 161 -15.95 -13.43 -55.72
N ASP A 162 -15.08 -14.41 -55.98
CA ASP A 162 -15.36 -15.54 -56.87
C ASP A 162 -16.55 -16.38 -56.35
N LYS A 163 -16.65 -16.55 -55.02
CA LYS A 163 -17.77 -17.27 -54.39
C LYS A 163 -19.09 -16.51 -54.51
N LEU A 164 -19.03 -15.18 -54.48
CA LEU A 164 -20.21 -14.32 -54.65
C LEU A 164 -20.72 -14.40 -56.09
N GLU A 165 -19.83 -14.34 -57.09
CA GLU A 165 -20.19 -14.52 -58.50
C GLU A 165 -20.85 -15.89 -58.75
N GLN A 166 -20.29 -16.97 -58.20
CA GLN A 166 -20.87 -18.32 -58.31
C GLN A 166 -22.25 -18.43 -57.66
N SER A 167 -22.52 -17.66 -56.61
CA SER A 167 -23.79 -17.69 -55.88
C SER A 167 -24.91 -16.92 -56.59
N LEU A 168 -24.57 -16.07 -57.56
CA LEU A 168 -25.51 -15.18 -58.24
C LEU A 168 -25.76 -15.55 -59.71
N VAL A 169 -25.21 -16.67 -60.20
CA VAL A 169 -25.27 -17.12 -61.61
C VAL A 169 -26.70 -17.14 -62.18
N ASP A 170 -27.70 -17.51 -61.38
CA ASP A 170 -29.10 -17.64 -61.83
C ASP A 170 -29.93 -16.35 -61.69
N THR A 171 -29.31 -15.22 -61.30
CA THR A 171 -29.98 -13.94 -61.08
C THR A 171 -29.47 -12.84 -62.00
N TYR A 172 -30.33 -11.90 -62.39
CA TYR A 172 -29.91 -10.71 -63.12
C TYR A 172 -29.23 -9.73 -62.17
N HIS A 173 -27.90 -9.80 -62.11
CA HIS A 173 -27.10 -9.02 -61.18
C HIS A 173 -25.92 -8.35 -61.91
N ALA A 174 -25.47 -7.22 -61.37
CA ALA A 174 -24.24 -6.56 -61.76
C ALA A 174 -23.38 -6.31 -60.52
N LEU A 175 -22.17 -6.87 -60.51
CA LEU A 175 -21.16 -6.66 -59.47
C LEU A 175 -20.12 -5.70 -60.04
N ILE A 176 -20.07 -4.49 -59.49
CA ILE A 176 -19.17 -3.44 -59.95
C ILE A 176 -18.10 -3.23 -58.88
N PRO A 177 -16.86 -3.72 -59.08
CA PRO A 177 -15.77 -3.46 -58.15
C PRO A 177 -15.34 -2.00 -58.28
N ILE A 178 -15.54 -1.24 -57.21
CA ILE A 178 -15.39 0.22 -57.17
C ILE A 178 -13.93 0.61 -56.92
N GLY A 179 -13.23 -0.20 -56.13
CA GLY A 179 -11.86 0.07 -55.73
C GLY A 179 -11.28 -1.08 -54.90
N ARG A 180 -9.96 -1.14 -54.84
CA ARG A 180 -9.20 -2.11 -54.04
C ARG A 180 -8.44 -1.37 -52.96
N LYS A 181 -8.58 -1.81 -51.71
CA LYS A 181 -7.79 -1.31 -50.59
C LYS A 181 -7.23 -2.51 -49.83
N GLU A 182 -5.92 -2.67 -49.90
CA GLU A 182 -5.20 -3.87 -49.41
C GLU A 182 -5.74 -5.17 -50.04
N ARG A 183 -6.28 -6.10 -49.23
CA ARG A 183 -6.88 -7.39 -49.65
C ARG A 183 -8.42 -7.38 -49.69
N ARG A 184 -9.04 -6.19 -49.60
CA ARG A 184 -10.50 -6.03 -49.67
C ARG A 184 -10.91 -5.19 -50.87
N VAL A 185 -11.99 -5.60 -51.51
CA VAL A 185 -12.62 -4.95 -52.66
C VAL A 185 -13.88 -4.25 -52.18
N VAL A 186 -14.03 -2.98 -52.54
CA VAL A 186 -15.31 -2.27 -52.39
C VAL A 186 -16.19 -2.67 -53.57
N LEU A 187 -17.34 -3.27 -53.29
CA LEU A 187 -18.24 -3.81 -54.28
C LEU A 187 -19.57 -3.06 -54.27
N LEU A 188 -20.02 -2.62 -55.44
CA LEU A 188 -21.40 -2.19 -55.66
C LEU A 188 -22.15 -3.33 -56.34
N ALA A 189 -23.07 -3.96 -55.61
CA ALA A 189 -23.90 -5.03 -56.12
C ALA A 189 -25.29 -4.48 -56.46
N VAL A 190 -25.74 -4.73 -57.68
CA VAL A 190 -26.99 -4.21 -58.24
C VAL A 190 -27.82 -5.38 -58.74
N SER A 191 -29.09 -5.47 -58.34
CA SER A 191 -30.03 -6.52 -58.75
C SER A 191 -31.41 -5.95 -59.07
N LEU A 192 -32.26 -6.73 -59.72
CA LEU A 192 -33.69 -6.41 -59.80
C LEU A 192 -34.31 -6.37 -58.39
N LYS A 193 -35.35 -5.55 -58.20
CA LYS A 193 -36.08 -5.46 -56.93
C LYS A 193 -36.68 -6.80 -56.50
N GLU A 194 -37.09 -7.62 -57.47
CA GLU A 194 -37.67 -8.95 -57.23
C GLU A 194 -36.63 -9.92 -56.64
N ASP A 195 -35.34 -9.72 -56.91
CA ASP A 195 -34.23 -10.57 -56.47
C ASP A 195 -33.46 -10.00 -55.25
N GLU A 196 -33.98 -8.94 -54.61
CA GLU A 196 -33.30 -8.24 -53.50
C GLU A 196 -32.96 -9.19 -52.33
N GLU A 197 -33.87 -10.10 -51.98
CA GLU A 197 -33.62 -11.08 -50.91
C GLU A 197 -32.50 -12.05 -51.26
N VAL A 198 -32.43 -12.49 -52.52
CA VAL A 198 -31.41 -13.42 -53.01
C VAL A 198 -30.05 -12.74 -52.97
N LEU A 199 -29.98 -11.48 -53.42
CA LEU A 199 -28.78 -10.64 -53.36
C LEU A 199 -28.30 -10.47 -51.91
N LEU A 200 -29.19 -10.16 -50.97
CA LEU A 200 -28.83 -9.97 -49.56
C LEU A 200 -28.32 -11.25 -48.91
N ARG A 201 -28.89 -12.41 -49.25
CA ARG A 201 -28.42 -13.72 -48.76
C ARG A 201 -27.04 -14.04 -49.33
N ALA A 202 -26.82 -13.80 -50.62
CA ALA A 202 -25.53 -14.03 -51.28
C ALA A 202 -24.41 -13.12 -50.71
N LEU A 203 -24.72 -11.83 -50.47
CA LEU A 203 -23.78 -10.90 -49.84
C LEU A 203 -23.42 -11.33 -48.41
N LYS A 204 -24.40 -11.81 -47.64
CA LYS A 204 -24.16 -12.36 -46.28
C LYS A 204 -23.30 -13.63 -46.32
N SER A 205 -23.57 -14.56 -47.25
CA SER A 205 -22.78 -15.80 -47.37
C SER A 205 -21.34 -15.56 -47.81
N ALA A 206 -21.09 -14.47 -48.55
CA ALA A 206 -19.75 -14.06 -48.95
C ALA A 206 -19.01 -13.23 -47.88
N PHE A 207 -19.59 -13.08 -46.68
CA PHE A 207 -19.08 -12.25 -45.58
C PHE A 207 -18.83 -10.80 -46.00
N CYS A 208 -19.77 -10.21 -46.77
CA CYS A 208 -19.69 -8.83 -47.16
C CYS A 208 -20.10 -7.91 -45.99
N ASP A 209 -19.22 -6.99 -45.60
CA ASP A 209 -19.51 -5.94 -44.62
C ASP A 209 -20.38 -4.85 -45.29
N PRO A 210 -21.67 -4.68 -44.93
CA PRO A 210 -22.55 -3.75 -45.62
C PRO A 210 -22.17 -2.30 -45.31
N LEU A 211 -22.12 -1.48 -46.36
CA LEU A 211 -21.91 -0.05 -46.27
C LEU A 211 -23.26 0.67 -46.26
N GLU A 212 -23.89 0.72 -45.09
CA GLU A 212 -25.15 1.43 -44.91
C GLU A 212 -24.93 2.96 -44.88
N LEU A 213 -25.60 3.66 -45.78
CA LEU A 213 -25.67 5.11 -45.81
C LEU A 213 -26.93 5.59 -45.09
N PRO A 214 -26.84 6.55 -44.15
CA PRO A 214 -28.00 7.13 -43.48
C PRO A 214 -29.00 7.73 -44.49
N PRO A 215 -30.32 7.57 -44.29
CA PRO A 215 -31.32 8.23 -45.13
C PRO A 215 -31.26 9.75 -44.93
N GLY A 216 -31.15 10.52 -46.03
CA GLY A 216 -31.15 11.99 -46.01
C GLY A 216 -29.94 12.68 -46.63
N ILE A 217 -29.02 11.92 -47.23
CA ILE A 217 -27.87 12.46 -47.97
C ILE A 217 -28.27 12.65 -49.44
N HIS A 218 -28.22 13.90 -49.92
CA HIS A 218 -28.65 14.30 -51.26
C HIS A 218 -27.49 14.93 -52.07
N GLY A 219 -27.47 14.68 -53.38
CA GLY A 219 -26.48 15.19 -54.33
C GLY A 219 -25.26 14.30 -54.57
N THR A 220 -24.27 14.86 -55.29
CA THR A 220 -23.01 14.18 -55.64
C THR A 220 -22.13 13.94 -54.42
N ILE A 221 -21.45 12.79 -54.38
CA ILE A 221 -20.55 12.40 -53.27
C ILE A 221 -19.54 13.50 -52.93
N GLU A 222 -18.95 14.17 -53.93
CA GLU A 222 -18.00 15.28 -53.73
C GLU A 222 -18.64 16.46 -52.95
N LYS A 223 -19.84 16.90 -53.33
CA LYS A 223 -20.55 18.00 -52.66
C LYS A 223 -20.99 17.63 -51.24
N VAL A 224 -21.36 16.37 -51.02
CA VAL A 224 -21.70 15.86 -49.69
C VAL A 224 -20.46 15.82 -48.80
N LEU A 225 -19.33 15.34 -49.33
CA LEU A 225 -18.06 15.34 -48.61
C LEU A 225 -17.66 16.77 -48.24
N ASP A 226 -17.71 17.71 -49.17
CA ASP A 226 -17.39 19.12 -48.91
C ASP A 226 -18.27 19.73 -47.81
N ARG A 227 -19.58 19.43 -47.82
CA ARG A 227 -20.51 19.86 -46.78
C ARG A 227 -20.17 19.23 -45.42
N LEU A 228 -19.93 17.94 -45.36
CA LEU A 228 -19.57 17.24 -44.12
C LEU A 228 -18.23 17.73 -43.59
N PHE A 229 -17.25 18.00 -44.45
CA PHE A 229 -15.97 18.62 -44.04
C PHE A 229 -16.20 20.01 -43.46
N ALA A 230 -17.02 20.85 -44.09
CA ALA A 230 -17.35 22.17 -43.57
C ALA A 230 -18.10 22.09 -42.22
N GLU A 231 -19.03 21.15 -42.06
CA GLU A 231 -19.76 20.91 -40.80
C GLU A 231 -18.81 20.39 -39.70
N ILE A 232 -17.88 19.49 -40.02
CA ILE A 232 -16.84 19.02 -39.07
C ILE A 232 -15.92 20.16 -38.66
N GLU A 233 -15.44 20.98 -39.60
CA GLU A 233 -14.60 22.13 -39.27
C GLU A 233 -15.34 23.13 -38.37
N TYR A 234 -16.60 23.41 -38.67
CA TYR A 234 -17.46 24.21 -37.79
C TYR A 234 -17.58 23.58 -36.40
N LEU A 235 -17.94 22.30 -36.30
CA LEU A 235 -18.07 21.60 -35.01
C LEU A 235 -16.73 21.52 -34.26
N LYS A 236 -15.59 21.39 -34.95
CA LYS A 236 -14.25 21.41 -34.36
C LYS A 236 -13.92 22.78 -33.77
N THR A 237 -14.24 23.86 -34.48
CA THR A 237 -14.07 25.23 -33.95
C THR A 237 -15.00 25.50 -32.76
N GLU A 238 -16.26 25.06 -32.82
CA GLU A 238 -17.20 25.13 -31.69
C GLU A 238 -16.69 24.32 -30.50
N PHE A 239 -16.23 23.08 -30.74
CA PHE A 239 -15.67 22.21 -29.72
C PHE A 239 -14.43 22.84 -29.06
N ALA A 240 -13.53 23.44 -29.83
CA ALA A 240 -12.38 24.16 -29.31
C ALA A 240 -12.80 25.36 -28.43
N GLY A 241 -13.81 26.13 -28.86
CA GLY A 241 -14.37 27.23 -28.07
C GLY A 241 -15.11 26.77 -26.80
N LEU A 242 -15.73 25.59 -26.84
CA LEU A 242 -16.33 24.97 -25.65
C LEU A 242 -15.25 24.39 -24.73
N ASP A 243 -14.13 23.89 -25.26
CA ASP A 243 -13.03 23.33 -24.49
C ASP A 243 -12.28 24.41 -23.72
N THR A 244 -12.07 25.59 -24.31
CA THR A 244 -11.50 26.75 -23.60
C THR A 244 -12.41 27.23 -22.47
N LYS A 245 -13.71 27.39 -22.73
CA LYS A 245 -14.72 27.70 -21.69
C LYS A 245 -14.75 26.64 -20.60
N TRP A 246 -14.64 25.36 -20.97
CA TRP A 246 -14.58 24.24 -20.03
C TRP A 246 -13.32 24.30 -19.15
N ALA A 247 -12.17 24.62 -19.74
CA ALA A 247 -10.92 24.79 -19.00
C ALA A 247 -10.96 25.98 -18.03
N GLU A 248 -11.64 27.07 -18.40
CA GLU A 248 -11.90 28.21 -17.51
C GLU A 248 -12.78 27.81 -16.31
N LEU A 249 -13.88 27.10 -16.57
CA LEU A 249 -14.75 26.56 -15.51
C LEU A 249 -14.01 25.57 -14.62
N ALA A 250 -13.19 24.70 -15.18
CA ALA A 250 -12.38 23.74 -14.43
C ALA A 250 -11.36 24.44 -13.53
N ARG A 251 -10.75 25.54 -13.98
CA ARG A 251 -9.85 26.37 -13.14
C ARG A 251 -10.60 27.11 -12.05
N LYS A 252 -11.77 27.67 -12.36
CA LYS A 252 -12.61 28.44 -11.43
C LYS A 252 -13.18 27.56 -10.31
N TYR A 253 -13.73 26.41 -10.68
CA TYR A 253 -14.47 25.53 -9.74
C TYR A 253 -13.69 24.31 -9.27
N GLY A 254 -12.59 23.92 -9.92
CA GLY A 254 -11.87 22.68 -9.59
C GLY A 254 -11.39 22.60 -8.14
N THR A 255 -10.83 23.68 -7.60
CA THR A 255 -10.39 23.75 -6.20
C THR A 255 -11.56 23.74 -5.22
N ARG A 256 -12.63 24.50 -5.53
CA ARG A 256 -13.84 24.58 -4.72
C ARG A 256 -14.57 23.23 -4.68
N LEU A 257 -14.71 22.56 -5.81
CA LEU A 257 -15.38 21.26 -5.92
C LEU A 257 -14.59 20.16 -5.19
N LYS A 258 -13.26 20.18 -5.23
CA LYS A 258 -12.42 19.29 -4.41
C LYS A 258 -12.64 19.48 -2.92
N ARG A 259 -12.69 20.75 -2.48
CA ARG A 259 -12.99 21.08 -1.08
C ARG A 259 -14.39 20.63 -0.69
N LEU A 260 -15.40 20.87 -1.54
CA LEU A 260 -16.77 20.41 -1.30
C LEU A 260 -16.83 18.87 -1.17
N ARG A 261 -16.17 18.14 -2.07
CA ARG A 261 -16.09 16.68 -1.99
C ARG A 261 -15.46 16.23 -0.67
N GLU A 262 -14.37 16.86 -0.24
CA GLU A 262 -13.74 16.53 1.05
C GLU A 262 -14.66 16.85 2.23
N GLU A 263 -15.38 17.98 2.21
CA GLU A 263 -16.34 18.34 3.28
C GLU A 263 -17.49 17.33 3.36
N ILE A 264 -18.02 16.90 2.20
CA ILE A 264 -19.03 15.84 2.07
C ILE A 264 -18.48 14.51 2.62
N LEU A 265 -17.25 14.14 2.25
CA LEU A 265 -16.63 12.89 2.69
C LEU A 265 -16.42 12.86 4.20
N LEU A 266 -15.93 13.96 4.79
CA LEU A 266 -15.73 14.08 6.24
C LEU A 266 -17.06 14.00 7.00
N ALA A 267 -18.09 14.72 6.55
CA ALA A 267 -19.40 14.67 7.19
C ALA A 267 -20.00 13.26 7.14
N ARG A 268 -19.87 12.58 5.99
CA ARG A 268 -20.27 11.18 5.83
C ARG A 268 -19.50 10.23 6.76
N GLN A 269 -18.18 10.39 6.90
CA GLN A 269 -17.37 9.60 7.82
C GLN A 269 -17.79 9.79 9.28
N LEU A 270 -18.11 11.03 9.68
CA LEU A 270 -18.65 11.33 11.01
C LEU A 270 -20.00 10.64 11.27
N LEU A 271 -20.93 10.69 10.31
CA LEU A 271 -22.22 9.99 10.43
C LEU A 271 -22.04 8.47 10.53
N LYS A 272 -21.15 7.89 9.72
CA LYS A 272 -20.81 6.46 9.86
C LYS A 272 -20.17 6.13 11.21
N ALA A 273 -19.46 7.08 11.83
CA ALA A 273 -18.89 6.91 13.14
C ALA A 273 -19.96 6.92 14.25
N GLN A 274 -21.11 7.58 14.06
CA GLN A 274 -22.24 7.54 15.01
C GLN A 274 -22.73 6.12 15.28
N ALA A 275 -22.66 5.23 14.29
CA ALA A 275 -23.00 3.81 14.45
C ALA A 275 -22.24 3.11 15.59
N LYS A 276 -21.07 3.64 15.98
CA LYS A 276 -20.24 3.06 17.04
C LYS A 276 -20.61 3.61 18.43
N PHE A 277 -21.51 4.58 18.52
CA PHE A 277 -21.87 5.25 19.77
C PHE A 277 -22.96 4.47 20.49
N GLY A 278 -23.06 4.73 21.79
CA GLY A 278 -24.17 4.26 22.61
C GLY A 278 -25.26 5.32 22.64
N GLN A 279 -26.52 4.90 22.69
CA GLN A 279 -27.65 5.81 22.87
C GLN A 279 -28.54 5.31 24.01
N ILE A 280 -28.79 6.19 24.97
CA ILE A 280 -29.72 5.96 26.09
C ILE A 280 -30.73 7.11 26.03
N ASP A 281 -31.97 6.79 25.66
CA ASP A 281 -33.04 7.77 25.40
C ASP A 281 -32.56 8.90 24.45
N HIS A 282 -32.44 10.13 24.96
CA HIS A 282 -31.99 11.33 24.23
C HIS A 282 -30.52 11.70 24.49
N THR A 283 -29.73 10.78 25.07
CA THR A 283 -28.33 11.01 25.41
C THR A 283 -27.43 10.02 24.66
N TYR A 284 -26.42 10.56 23.97
CA TYR A 284 -25.37 9.78 23.34
C TYR A 284 -24.20 9.59 24.29
N LEU A 285 -23.74 8.35 24.39
CA LEU A 285 -22.52 7.97 25.08
C LEU A 285 -21.43 7.62 24.06
N LEU A 286 -20.36 8.40 24.12
CA LEU A 286 -19.16 8.18 23.34
C LEU A 286 -18.06 7.64 24.26
N THR A 287 -17.42 6.55 23.86
CA THR A 287 -16.21 6.08 24.54
C THR A 287 -15.07 5.89 23.54
N GLY A 288 -13.87 6.30 23.91
CA GLY A 288 -12.71 6.21 23.03
C GLY A 288 -11.39 6.41 23.75
N TRP A 289 -10.30 6.15 23.03
CA TRP A 289 -8.94 6.40 23.50
C TRP A 289 -8.39 7.68 22.89
N ILE A 290 -7.79 8.53 23.72
CA ILE A 290 -7.14 9.78 23.32
C ILE A 290 -5.76 9.90 23.98
N PRO A 291 -4.75 10.52 23.34
CA PRO A 291 -3.51 10.87 24.01
C PRO A 291 -3.74 11.81 25.20
N VAL A 292 -3.11 11.52 26.34
CA VAL A 292 -3.25 12.31 27.59
C VAL A 292 -2.95 13.80 27.36
N ALA A 293 -1.97 14.11 26.51
CA ALA A 293 -1.58 15.49 26.20
C ALA A 293 -2.69 16.32 25.51
N LEU A 294 -3.62 15.68 24.80
CA LEU A 294 -4.69 16.36 24.04
C LEU A 294 -6.02 16.41 24.80
N PHE A 295 -6.14 15.69 25.91
CA PHE A 295 -7.38 15.60 26.67
C PHE A 295 -7.86 16.97 27.18
N GLU A 296 -6.97 17.73 27.82
CA GLU A 296 -7.31 19.04 28.39
C GLU A 296 -7.73 20.07 27.33
N GLU A 297 -7.09 20.04 26.16
CA GLU A 297 -7.48 20.89 25.04
C GLU A 297 -8.86 20.51 24.50
N LEU A 298 -9.11 19.20 24.33
CA LEU A 298 -10.40 18.69 23.87
C LEU A 298 -11.52 19.09 24.84
N ARG A 299 -11.31 18.87 26.14
CA ARG A 299 -12.29 19.19 27.19
C ARG A 299 -12.68 20.66 27.15
N LYS A 300 -11.71 21.58 27.06
CA LYS A 300 -11.96 23.01 26.94
C LYS A 300 -12.74 23.37 25.67
N ARG A 301 -12.41 22.76 24.53
CA ARG A 301 -13.11 23.00 23.24
C ARG A 301 -14.56 22.49 23.28
N ILE A 302 -14.81 21.31 23.85
CA ILE A 302 -16.16 20.76 24.00
C ILE A 302 -17.00 21.66 24.90
N ILE A 303 -16.53 21.96 26.11
CA ILE A 303 -17.29 22.77 27.09
C ILE A 303 -17.64 24.15 26.51
N LYS A 304 -16.69 24.79 25.80
CA LYS A 304 -16.93 26.09 25.15
C LYS A 304 -17.97 26.03 24.04
N ALA A 305 -18.01 24.93 23.28
CA ALA A 305 -18.92 24.79 22.15
C ALA A 305 -20.33 24.33 22.53
N THR A 306 -20.48 23.65 23.66
CA THR A 306 -21.75 23.07 24.15
C THR A 306 -22.33 23.82 25.34
N SER A 307 -21.75 24.99 25.68
CA SER A 307 -22.17 25.82 26.82
C SER A 307 -22.23 25.04 28.14
N GLY A 308 -21.36 24.05 28.33
CA GLY A 308 -21.29 23.22 29.54
C GLY A 308 -22.36 22.13 29.66
N LYS A 309 -23.18 21.88 28.64
CA LYS A 309 -24.22 20.83 28.66
C LYS A 309 -23.71 19.39 28.46
N VAL A 310 -22.40 19.23 28.23
CA VAL A 310 -21.78 17.93 27.91
C VAL A 310 -20.82 17.55 29.03
N LEU A 311 -20.97 16.33 29.54
CA LEU A 311 -20.06 15.76 30.52
C LEU A 311 -18.93 15.04 29.79
N VAL A 312 -17.69 15.33 30.20
CA VAL A 312 -16.48 14.74 29.66
C VAL A 312 -15.69 14.18 30.84
N ASP A 313 -15.55 12.86 30.87
CA ASP A 313 -14.86 12.15 31.95
C ASP A 313 -13.62 11.42 31.41
N GLN A 314 -12.62 11.27 32.30
CA GLN A 314 -11.34 10.64 32.01
C GLN A 314 -11.11 9.50 33.00
N VAL A 315 -10.79 8.33 32.47
CA VAL A 315 -10.40 7.17 33.29
C VAL A 315 -9.04 6.67 32.82
N GLU A 316 -8.14 6.45 33.77
CA GLU A 316 -6.85 5.83 33.47
C GLU A 316 -7.06 4.36 33.06
N PRO A 317 -6.28 3.85 32.08
CA PRO A 317 -6.45 2.49 31.59
C PRO A 317 -6.38 1.42 32.69
N GLU A 318 -5.56 1.65 33.72
CA GLU A 318 -5.23 0.71 34.79
C GLU A 318 -6.40 0.51 35.78
N ASP A 319 -7.28 1.51 35.93
CA ASP A 319 -8.44 1.45 36.83
C ASP A 319 -9.63 0.68 36.24
N ILE A 320 -9.63 0.49 34.91
CA ILE A 320 -10.74 -0.11 34.17
C ILE A 320 -10.75 -1.62 34.36
N LYS A 321 -11.88 -2.17 34.84
CA LYS A 321 -12.03 -3.62 35.06
C LYS A 321 -11.93 -4.41 33.75
N GLU A 322 -12.48 -3.90 32.65
CA GLU A 322 -12.44 -4.54 31.33
C GLU A 322 -11.05 -4.57 30.68
N VAL A 323 -10.18 -3.61 31.03
CA VAL A 323 -8.78 -3.61 30.61
C VAL A 323 -8.00 -4.60 31.47
N ARG A 324 -8.23 -4.62 32.79
CA ARG A 324 -7.62 -5.59 33.72
C ARG A 324 -8.03 -7.04 33.46
N SER A 325 -9.25 -7.28 32.99
CA SER A 325 -9.72 -8.61 32.59
C SER A 325 -9.27 -9.02 31.19
N GLY A 326 -8.57 -8.14 30.46
CA GLY A 326 -8.03 -8.40 29.12
C GLY A 326 -9.08 -8.39 28.00
N ILE A 327 -10.33 -8.02 28.29
CA ILE A 327 -11.42 -7.96 27.31
C ILE A 327 -11.20 -6.76 26.37
N LEU A 328 -10.83 -5.60 26.93
CA LEU A 328 -10.56 -4.38 26.18
C LEU A 328 -9.06 -4.13 26.06
N LYS A 329 -8.50 -4.33 24.86
CA LYS A 329 -7.08 -4.03 24.59
C LYS A 329 -6.88 -2.53 24.33
N ILE A 330 -5.88 -1.93 24.98
CA ILE A 330 -5.47 -0.54 24.74
C ILE A 330 -4.81 -0.46 23.36
N PRO A 331 -5.23 0.46 22.48
CA PRO A 331 -4.62 0.61 21.18
C PRO A 331 -3.23 1.27 21.27
N ILE A 332 -2.42 1.11 20.24
CA ILE A 332 -1.06 1.65 20.21
C ILE A 332 -0.95 2.78 19.20
N LEU A 333 -0.50 3.93 19.69
CA LEU A 333 -0.14 5.08 18.89
C LEU A 333 1.38 5.26 18.93
N PHE A 334 2.01 5.07 17.78
CA PHE A 334 3.43 5.33 17.59
C PHE A 334 3.70 6.83 17.50
N ASN A 335 4.84 7.27 18.01
CA ASN A 335 5.30 8.66 17.91
C ASN A 335 6.79 8.70 17.58
N ASN A 336 7.11 8.25 16.37
CA ASN A 336 8.48 8.23 15.87
C ASN A 336 8.80 9.48 15.04
N PRO A 337 10.08 9.92 15.05
CA PRO A 337 10.54 11.01 14.19
C PRO A 337 10.42 10.63 12.71
N LEU A 338 10.52 11.63 11.84
CA LEU A 338 10.23 11.50 10.41
C LEU A 338 11.11 10.45 9.68
N LEU A 339 12.34 10.24 10.18
CA LEU A 339 13.28 9.22 9.69
C LEU A 339 12.92 7.79 10.13
N ILE A 340 12.40 7.61 11.34
CA ILE A 340 12.08 6.28 11.90
C ILE A 340 10.66 5.84 11.54
N ARG A 341 9.76 6.80 11.29
CA ARG A 341 8.35 6.55 10.96
C ARG A 341 8.12 5.52 9.83
N PRO A 342 8.89 5.49 8.74
CA PRO A 342 8.72 4.47 7.70
C PRO A 342 8.90 3.03 8.19
N PHE A 343 9.80 2.80 9.16
CA PHE A 343 10.02 1.47 9.74
C PHE A 343 8.85 1.00 10.60
N GLU A 344 7.95 1.89 11.03
CA GLU A 344 6.71 1.47 11.70
C GLU A 344 5.91 0.52 10.82
N ARG A 345 5.86 0.78 9.50
CA ARG A 345 5.16 -0.10 8.57
C ARG A 345 5.78 -1.49 8.54
N LEU A 346 7.11 -1.58 8.49
CA LEU A 346 7.82 -2.85 8.53
C LEU A 346 7.48 -3.59 9.84
N THR A 347 7.59 -2.93 10.99
CA THR A 347 7.15 -3.51 12.27
C THR A 347 5.70 -4.03 12.21
N THR A 348 4.76 -3.23 11.70
CA THR A 348 3.34 -3.62 11.65
C THR A 348 3.04 -4.78 10.72
N LEU A 349 3.89 -5.04 9.70
CA LEU A 349 3.76 -6.21 8.82
C LEU A 349 4.05 -7.52 9.57
N TYR A 350 4.97 -7.51 10.54
CA TYR A 350 5.21 -8.65 11.41
C TYR A 350 4.09 -8.82 12.44
N GLY A 351 3.68 -7.71 13.04
CA GLY A 351 2.53 -7.68 13.95
C GLY A 351 2.43 -6.36 14.71
N THR A 352 1.32 -6.17 15.43
CA THR A 352 1.18 -5.02 16.34
C THR A 352 1.70 -5.42 17.73
N PRO A 353 2.68 -4.69 18.31
CA PRO A 353 3.18 -4.97 19.67
C PRO A 353 2.05 -4.84 20.69
N SER A 354 2.25 -5.29 21.93
CA SER A 354 1.31 -4.98 23.03
C SER A 354 1.61 -3.61 23.66
N TYR A 355 0.61 -2.96 24.28
CA TYR A 355 0.74 -1.58 24.80
C TYR A 355 1.80 -1.46 25.90
N GLU A 356 2.00 -2.52 26.69
CA GLU A 356 2.99 -2.55 27.76
C GLU A 356 4.38 -3.01 27.30
N GLU A 357 4.52 -3.47 26.05
CA GLU A 357 5.80 -3.88 25.48
C GLU A 357 6.69 -2.68 25.14
N VAL A 358 7.97 -2.95 24.99
CA VAL A 358 8.91 -2.01 24.37
C VAL A 358 8.60 -1.91 22.88
N GLU A 359 8.60 -0.69 22.37
CA GLU A 359 8.40 -0.43 20.96
C GLU A 359 9.66 -0.87 20.15
N PRO A 360 9.53 -1.80 19.19
CA PRO A 360 10.68 -2.36 18.47
C PRO A 360 11.22 -1.44 17.37
N THR A 361 10.46 -0.45 16.89
CA THR A 361 10.69 0.26 15.63
C THR A 361 12.06 0.92 15.54
N VAL A 362 12.51 1.57 16.62
CA VAL A 362 13.82 2.24 16.66
C VAL A 362 14.96 1.22 16.56
N PHE A 363 14.83 0.10 17.29
CA PHE A 363 15.83 -0.96 17.25
C PHE A 363 15.88 -1.59 15.87
N LEU A 364 14.71 -1.93 15.32
CA LEU A 364 14.56 -2.43 13.96
C LEU A 364 15.24 -1.50 12.95
N ALA A 365 14.97 -0.19 13.00
CA ALA A 365 15.55 0.77 12.06
C ALA A 365 17.09 0.75 12.11
N VAL A 366 17.67 0.80 13.31
CA VAL A 366 19.13 0.83 13.47
C VAL A 366 19.77 -0.49 13.08
N SER A 367 19.26 -1.63 13.56
CA SER A 367 19.84 -2.93 13.26
C SER A 367 19.63 -3.32 11.80
N PHE A 368 18.45 -3.07 11.22
CA PHE A 368 18.19 -3.29 9.79
C PHE A 368 19.16 -2.49 8.90
N LEU A 369 19.33 -1.19 9.17
CA LEU A 369 20.24 -0.36 8.38
C LEU A 369 21.69 -0.84 8.48
N LEU A 370 22.11 -1.25 9.68
CA LEU A 370 23.44 -1.81 9.91
C LEU A 370 23.65 -3.12 9.14
N LEU A 371 22.70 -4.05 9.25
CA LEU A 371 22.73 -5.34 8.55
C LEU A 371 22.74 -5.15 7.04
N PHE A 372 21.86 -4.28 6.51
CA PHE A 372 21.80 -3.95 5.09
C PHE A 372 23.12 -3.37 4.59
N GLY A 373 23.68 -2.38 5.31
CA GLY A 373 24.94 -1.74 4.94
C GLY A 373 26.11 -2.72 4.92
N MET A 374 26.21 -3.62 5.90
CA MET A 374 27.26 -4.63 5.97
C MET A 374 27.19 -5.66 4.83
N MET A 375 26.00 -5.93 4.30
CA MET A 375 25.79 -6.91 3.22
C MET A 375 25.92 -6.31 1.81
N PHE A 376 25.50 -5.05 1.63
CA PHE A 376 25.47 -4.36 0.34
C PHE A 376 26.54 -3.27 0.22
N GLY A 377 27.51 -3.23 1.13
CA GLY A 377 28.41 -2.07 1.32
C GLY A 377 29.22 -1.69 0.07
N ASP A 378 28.76 -0.69 -0.67
CA ASP A 378 29.43 -0.09 -1.82
C ASP A 378 29.03 1.39 -1.95
N VAL A 379 30.02 2.28 -2.14
CA VAL A 379 29.77 3.72 -2.18
C VAL A 379 28.97 4.13 -3.42
N GLY A 380 29.27 3.52 -4.57
CA GLY A 380 28.64 3.85 -5.84
C GLY A 380 27.17 3.42 -5.88
N HIS A 381 26.91 2.16 -5.53
CA HIS A 381 25.55 1.62 -5.46
C HIS A 381 24.75 2.31 -4.37
N GLY A 382 25.34 2.56 -3.19
CA GLY A 382 24.71 3.30 -2.10
C GLY A 382 24.31 4.73 -2.52
N ALA A 383 25.16 5.43 -3.29
CA ALA A 383 24.84 6.76 -3.82
C ALA A 383 23.67 6.73 -4.81
N ILE A 384 23.60 5.71 -5.68
CA ILE A 384 22.47 5.52 -6.61
C ILE A 384 21.18 5.27 -5.83
N LEU A 385 21.20 4.37 -4.84
CA LEU A 385 20.04 4.10 -3.99
C LEU A 385 19.57 5.36 -3.24
N CYS A 386 20.52 6.14 -2.70
CA CYS A 386 20.23 7.42 -2.05
C CYS A 386 19.58 8.42 -3.02
N GLY A 387 20.10 8.54 -4.25
CA GLY A 387 19.53 9.40 -5.29
C GLY A 387 18.12 9.00 -5.72
N ILE A 388 17.87 7.69 -5.88
CA ILE A 388 16.52 7.16 -6.18
C ILE A 388 15.57 7.45 -5.00
N GLY A 389 16.02 7.20 -3.76
CA GLY A 389 15.24 7.49 -2.55
C GLY A 389 14.85 8.95 -2.44
N TYR A 390 15.80 9.87 -2.68
CA TYR A 390 15.56 11.31 -2.70
C TYR A 390 14.57 11.74 -3.80
N TYR A 391 14.68 11.16 -5.00
CA TYR A 391 13.74 11.43 -6.09
C TYR A 391 12.31 10.99 -5.75
N VAL A 392 12.14 9.79 -5.18
CA VAL A 392 10.86 9.28 -4.72
C VAL A 392 10.27 10.18 -3.62
N PHE A 393 11.09 10.58 -2.65
CA PHE A 393 10.70 11.46 -1.55
C PHE A 393 10.14 12.80 -2.04
N ARG A 394 10.77 13.42 -3.05
CA ARG A 394 10.38 14.74 -3.56
C ARG A 394 9.19 14.71 -4.52
N LYS A 395 9.09 13.70 -5.38
CA LYS A 395 8.11 13.67 -6.49
C LYS A 395 6.84 12.86 -6.17
N MET A 396 6.93 11.85 -5.30
CA MET A 396 5.83 10.91 -5.06
C MET A 396 5.37 10.92 -3.60
N TYR A 397 4.46 11.85 -3.27
CA TYR A 397 3.93 12.04 -1.91
C TYR A 397 3.24 10.79 -1.30
N ARG A 398 2.81 9.84 -2.15
CA ARG A 398 2.20 8.57 -1.70
C ARG A 398 3.23 7.53 -1.25
N TYR A 399 4.44 7.57 -1.81
CA TYR A 399 5.49 6.58 -1.57
C TYR A 399 6.67 7.17 -0.78
N THR A 400 6.46 8.30 -0.12
CA THR A 400 7.48 9.01 0.67
C THR A 400 8.14 8.10 1.71
N ASP A 401 7.37 7.22 2.36
CA ASP A 401 7.90 6.30 3.37
C ASP A 401 8.93 5.32 2.76
N TYR A 402 8.65 4.75 1.58
CA TYR A 402 9.60 3.88 0.88
C TYR A 402 10.83 4.64 0.39
N GLY A 403 10.65 5.90 -0.03
CA GLY A 403 11.76 6.76 -0.44
C GLY A 403 12.74 7.05 0.69
N ILE A 404 12.24 7.24 1.92
CA ILE A 404 13.08 7.45 3.11
C ILE A 404 13.88 6.19 3.45
N ILE A 405 13.23 5.01 3.49
CA ILE A 405 13.93 3.74 3.76
C ILE A 405 15.05 3.52 2.74
N LEU A 406 14.76 3.72 1.45
CA LEU A 406 15.75 3.55 0.39
C LEU A 406 16.92 4.53 0.52
N MET A 407 16.63 5.78 0.91
CA MET A 407 17.64 6.80 1.14
C MET A 407 18.56 6.42 2.30
N GLU A 408 18.00 5.97 3.42
CA GLU A 408 18.77 5.55 4.59
C GLU A 408 19.57 4.27 4.35
N CYS A 409 19.02 3.31 3.61
CA CYS A 409 19.75 2.14 3.12
C CYS A 409 20.94 2.55 2.24
N GLY A 410 20.74 3.52 1.35
CA GLY A 410 21.80 4.09 0.52
C GLY A 410 22.92 4.74 1.34
N VAL A 411 22.55 5.55 2.35
CA VAL A 411 23.52 6.17 3.27
C VAL A 411 24.28 5.11 4.06
N SER A 412 23.60 4.08 4.58
CA SER A 412 24.26 3.00 5.31
C SER A 412 25.23 2.22 4.41
N SER A 413 24.81 1.85 3.19
CA SER A 413 25.67 1.19 2.21
C SER A 413 26.88 2.05 1.83
N MET A 414 26.73 3.37 1.70
CA MET A 414 27.87 4.27 1.48
C MET A 414 28.86 4.26 2.65
N ILE A 415 28.38 4.25 3.90
CA ILE A 415 29.26 4.20 5.09
C ILE A 415 30.06 2.89 5.09
N PHE A 416 29.40 1.76 4.88
CA PHE A 416 30.09 0.46 4.82
C PHE A 416 30.96 0.30 3.58
N GLY A 417 30.56 0.85 2.44
CA GLY A 417 31.37 0.90 1.22
C GLY A 417 32.66 1.69 1.42
N LEU A 418 32.62 2.82 2.14
CA LEU A 418 33.83 3.57 2.52
C LEU A 418 34.71 2.77 3.49
N LEU A 419 34.11 2.01 4.41
CA LEU A 419 34.86 1.15 5.32
C LEU A 419 35.55 -0.01 4.58
N TYR A 420 34.91 -0.57 3.54
CA TYR A 420 35.49 -1.63 2.70
C TYR A 420 36.42 -1.10 1.61
N GLY A 421 36.37 0.20 1.29
CA GLY A 421 37.13 0.78 0.18
C GLY A 421 36.53 0.47 -1.20
N SER A 422 35.27 0.01 -1.29
CA SER A 422 34.61 -0.35 -2.55
C SER A 422 33.81 0.80 -3.14
N VAL A 423 34.17 1.23 -4.35
CA VAL A 423 33.38 2.18 -5.16
C VAL A 423 33.03 1.54 -6.49
N PHE A 424 31.76 1.17 -6.70
CA PHE A 424 31.34 0.41 -7.88
C PHE A 424 32.14 -0.88 -8.08
N GLY A 425 32.57 -1.52 -6.99
CA GLY A 425 33.44 -2.69 -7.02
C GLY A 425 34.89 -2.42 -7.47
N MET A 426 35.29 -1.16 -7.63
CA MET A 426 36.70 -0.80 -7.81
C MET A 426 37.34 -0.56 -6.44
N GLU A 427 38.33 -1.36 -6.10
CA GLU A 427 39.02 -1.34 -4.80
C GLU A 427 40.25 -0.40 -4.78
N ASP A 428 40.66 0.15 -5.94
CA ASP A 428 41.87 0.96 -6.09
C ASP A 428 41.69 2.48 -5.86
N LEU A 429 40.44 2.97 -5.78
CA LEU A 429 40.17 4.42 -5.71
C LEU A 429 40.25 5.01 -4.29
N ILE A 430 39.97 4.20 -3.26
CA ILE A 430 39.94 4.64 -1.86
C ILE A 430 40.64 3.58 -1.01
N PRO A 431 41.60 3.94 -0.14
CA PRO A 431 42.19 2.97 0.77
C PRO A 431 41.11 2.43 1.70
N ALA A 432 40.96 1.11 1.79
CA ALA A 432 40.02 0.49 2.73
C ALA A 432 40.36 0.91 4.17
N LEU A 433 39.45 1.63 4.82
CA LEU A 433 39.65 2.08 6.20
C LEU A 433 39.50 0.94 7.22
N TRP A 434 38.83 -0.15 6.85
CA TRP A 434 38.53 -1.26 7.75
C TRP A 434 39.11 -2.59 7.29
N MET A 435 38.63 -3.15 6.18
CA MET A 435 39.05 -4.47 5.65
C MET A 435 38.47 -4.71 4.26
N HIS A 436 39.19 -5.45 3.41
CA HIS A 436 38.67 -6.01 2.17
C HIS A 436 37.92 -7.32 2.45
N PRO A 437 36.59 -7.40 2.22
CA PRO A 437 35.80 -8.60 2.54
C PRO A 437 36.28 -9.89 1.86
N MET A 438 36.88 -9.78 0.67
CA MET A 438 37.37 -10.93 -0.10
C MET A 438 38.77 -11.42 0.33
N GLU A 439 39.61 -10.56 0.89
CA GLU A 439 40.94 -10.95 1.37
C GLU A 439 40.87 -11.63 2.76
N GLU A 440 39.94 -11.20 3.60
CA GLU A 440 39.83 -11.65 5.00
C GLU A 440 38.47 -12.33 5.29
N ILE A 441 38.05 -13.28 4.45
CA ILE A 441 36.76 -14.00 4.55
C ILE A 441 36.50 -14.54 5.97
N ASN A 442 37.48 -15.23 6.55
CA ASN A 442 37.33 -15.84 7.88
C ASN A 442 37.09 -14.79 8.97
N ARG A 443 37.77 -13.64 8.89
CA ARG A 443 37.59 -12.54 9.84
C ARG A 443 36.23 -11.89 9.65
N PHE A 444 35.77 -11.73 8.41
CA PHE A 444 34.45 -11.17 8.12
C PHE A 444 33.31 -12.07 8.60
N MET A 445 33.41 -13.38 8.36
CA MET A 445 32.48 -14.37 8.91
C MET A 445 32.44 -14.31 10.44
N MET A 446 33.60 -14.22 11.08
CA MET A 446 33.69 -14.10 12.54
C MET A 446 33.05 -12.80 13.05
N MET A 447 33.28 -11.66 12.38
CA MET A 447 32.64 -10.38 12.70
C MET A 447 31.12 -10.41 12.55
N SER A 448 30.60 -11.07 11.50
CA SER A 448 29.16 -11.25 11.34
C SER A 448 28.55 -12.09 12.46
N ALA A 449 29.26 -13.10 12.95
CA ALA A 449 28.84 -13.89 14.10
C ALA A 449 28.85 -13.04 15.39
N PHE A 450 29.87 -12.21 15.60
CA PHE A 450 29.91 -11.27 16.74
C PHE A 450 28.76 -10.26 16.70
N LEU A 451 28.46 -9.71 15.52
CA LEU A 451 27.32 -8.83 15.34
C LEU A 451 26.01 -9.56 15.69
N GLY A 452 25.85 -10.80 15.24
CA GLY A 452 24.70 -11.64 15.58
C GLY A 452 24.55 -11.88 17.08
N ILE A 453 25.66 -12.17 17.77
CA ILE A 453 25.67 -12.27 19.25
C ILE A 453 25.21 -10.96 19.88
N GLY A 454 25.65 -9.82 19.34
CA GLY A 454 25.23 -8.49 19.79
C GLY A 454 23.73 -8.23 19.61
N VAL A 455 23.20 -8.51 18.42
CA VAL A 455 21.77 -8.33 18.10
C VAL A 455 20.88 -9.25 18.94
N ILE A 456 21.24 -10.53 19.08
CA ILE A 456 20.51 -11.48 19.92
C ILE A 456 20.57 -11.05 21.39
N SER A 457 21.73 -10.61 21.87
CA SER A 457 21.89 -10.10 23.24
C SER A 457 21.01 -8.88 23.50
N LEU A 458 20.94 -7.94 22.55
CA LEU A 458 20.04 -6.80 22.63
C LEU A 458 18.58 -7.26 22.72
N GLY A 459 18.16 -8.23 21.90
CA GLY A 459 16.80 -8.79 21.94
C GLY A 459 16.46 -9.42 23.29
N LEU A 460 17.40 -10.15 23.88
CA LEU A 460 17.24 -10.74 25.22
C LEU A 460 17.12 -9.66 26.33
N ILE A 461 17.92 -8.59 26.25
CA ILE A 461 17.82 -7.45 27.17
C ILE A 461 16.45 -6.77 27.06
N LEU A 462 15.97 -6.55 25.84
CA LEU A 462 14.62 -5.98 25.62
C LEU A 462 13.53 -6.89 26.18
N ASN A 463 13.68 -8.21 26.06
CA ASN A 463 12.72 -9.14 26.66
C ASN A 463 12.73 -9.07 28.19
N LEU A 464 13.91 -8.96 28.81
CA LEU A 464 14.03 -8.79 30.26
C LEU A 464 13.32 -7.51 30.73
N ILE A 465 13.47 -6.41 29.99
CA ILE A 465 12.75 -5.16 30.24
C ILE A 465 11.23 -5.37 30.13
N ASN A 466 10.76 -6.11 29.12
CA ASN A 466 9.33 -6.44 28.97
C ASN A 466 8.78 -7.25 30.15
N VAL A 467 9.51 -8.26 30.62
CA VAL A 467 9.12 -9.10 31.77
C VAL A 467 8.97 -8.28 33.05
N ILE A 468 9.93 -7.37 33.29
CA ILE A 468 9.90 -6.47 34.45
C ILE A 468 8.73 -5.49 34.34
N ARG A 469 8.50 -4.91 33.15
CA ARG A 469 7.41 -3.94 32.92
C ARG A 469 6.02 -4.54 33.05
N GLN A 470 5.84 -5.80 32.67
CA GLN A 470 4.55 -6.49 32.74
C GLN A 470 4.34 -7.17 34.11
N HIS A 471 5.20 -6.90 35.10
CA HIS A 471 5.17 -7.46 36.46
C HIS A 471 5.11 -9.00 36.52
N ARG A 472 5.62 -9.69 35.50
CA ARG A 472 5.62 -11.17 35.42
C ARG A 472 6.91 -11.76 35.99
N TYR A 473 7.20 -11.49 37.25
CA TYR A 473 8.42 -11.99 37.92
C TYR A 473 8.55 -13.52 37.87
N GLY A 474 7.43 -14.24 37.81
CA GLY A 474 7.40 -15.70 37.66
C GLY A 474 7.93 -16.22 36.32
N GLU A 475 8.10 -15.37 35.30
CA GLU A 475 8.73 -15.74 34.01
C GLU A 475 10.23 -15.39 33.98
N LEU A 476 10.76 -14.70 34.99
CA LEU A 476 12.16 -14.27 35.03
C LEU A 476 13.13 -15.45 35.02
N LEU A 477 12.76 -16.57 35.64
CA LEU A 477 13.56 -17.80 35.71
C LEU A 477 13.38 -18.72 34.49
N SER A 478 12.53 -18.34 33.52
CA SER A 478 12.21 -19.17 32.35
C SER A 478 13.28 -19.11 31.27
N THR A 479 13.15 -19.99 30.27
CA THR A 479 14.02 -20.03 29.10
C THR A 479 14.02 -18.75 28.27
N SER A 480 12.91 -18.01 28.28
CA SER A 480 12.83 -16.69 27.68
C SER A 480 13.29 -15.58 28.64
N GLY A 481 13.48 -15.87 29.93
CA GLY A 481 13.84 -14.90 30.97
C GLY A 481 15.35 -14.73 31.17
N LEU A 482 15.71 -14.28 32.38
CA LEU A 482 17.10 -14.03 32.80
C LEU A 482 17.96 -15.29 32.77
N ALA A 483 17.39 -16.45 33.13
CA ALA A 483 18.12 -17.72 33.15
C ALA A 483 18.58 -18.14 31.74
N GLY A 484 17.69 -18.05 30.74
CA GLY A 484 18.04 -18.30 29.34
C GLY A 484 19.03 -17.27 28.79
N ALA A 485 18.89 -16.00 29.15
CA ALA A 485 19.84 -14.96 28.74
C ALA A 485 21.25 -15.19 29.29
N LEU A 486 21.36 -15.54 30.58
CA LEU A 486 22.63 -15.90 31.21
C LEU A 486 23.26 -17.13 30.57
N LEU A 487 22.45 -18.15 30.26
CA LEU A 487 22.92 -19.35 29.56
C LEU A 487 23.46 -19.02 28.16
N TYR A 488 22.75 -18.16 27.42
CA TYR A 488 23.20 -17.68 26.12
C TYR A 488 24.53 -16.92 26.22
N TRP A 489 24.65 -15.97 27.15
CA TRP A 489 25.89 -15.20 27.33
C TRP A 489 27.07 -16.06 27.80
N LEU A 490 26.82 -17.07 28.64
CA LEU A 490 27.84 -18.03 29.03
C LEU A 490 28.35 -18.80 27.80
N GLY A 491 27.43 -19.33 26.97
CA GLY A 491 27.79 -20.06 25.76
C GLY A 491 28.50 -19.17 24.73
N ALA A 492 27.95 -18.00 24.44
CA ALA A 492 28.54 -17.03 23.53
C ALA A 492 29.93 -16.58 24.02
N GLY A 493 30.05 -16.26 25.31
CA GLY A 493 31.32 -15.84 25.92
C GLY A 493 32.44 -16.87 25.78
N LEU A 494 32.13 -18.17 25.92
CA LEU A 494 33.10 -19.24 25.68
C LEU A 494 33.52 -19.32 24.22
N VAL A 495 32.58 -19.18 23.29
CA VAL A 495 32.87 -19.18 21.84
C VAL A 495 33.76 -17.99 21.49
N VAL A 496 33.41 -16.79 21.96
CA VAL A 496 34.22 -15.57 21.79
C VAL A 496 35.62 -15.76 22.36
N ARG A 497 35.73 -16.30 23.58
CA ARG A 497 37.01 -16.53 24.27
C ARG A 497 37.88 -17.53 23.51
N TYR A 498 37.30 -18.64 23.05
CA TYR A 498 37.99 -19.64 22.25
C TYR A 498 38.53 -19.04 20.95
N LEU A 499 37.72 -18.23 20.26
CA LEU A 499 38.11 -17.57 19.01
C LEU A 499 39.22 -16.53 19.18
N LEU A 500 39.20 -15.75 20.28
CA LEU A 500 40.19 -14.69 20.53
C LEU A 500 41.51 -15.21 21.14
N SER A 501 41.44 -16.22 22.00
CA SER A 501 42.60 -16.67 22.81
C SER A 501 43.29 -17.91 22.26
N GLY A 502 42.72 -18.57 21.24
CA GLY A 502 43.24 -19.81 20.65
C GLY A 502 43.18 -21.03 21.59
N GLY A 503 42.57 -20.90 22.78
CA GLY A 503 42.48 -21.95 23.79
C GLY A 503 41.61 -21.52 24.98
N LEU A 504 41.08 -22.51 25.70
CA LEU A 504 40.28 -22.31 26.92
C LEU A 504 41.03 -22.85 28.12
N SER A 505 41.02 -22.11 29.23
CA SER A 505 41.58 -22.64 30.47
C SER A 505 40.68 -23.76 31.03
N PRO A 506 41.26 -24.82 31.65
CA PRO A 506 40.45 -25.89 32.27
C PRO A 506 39.48 -25.38 33.33
N PHE A 507 39.84 -24.30 34.05
CA PHE A 507 39.00 -23.67 35.06
C PHE A 507 37.75 -23.00 34.47
N GLU A 508 37.90 -22.21 33.40
CA GLU A 508 36.76 -21.57 32.70
C GLU A 508 35.77 -22.63 32.18
N LEU A 509 36.29 -23.75 31.67
CA LEU A 509 35.47 -24.84 31.15
C LEU A 509 34.68 -25.55 32.25
N ILE A 510 35.30 -25.81 33.41
CA ILE A 510 34.62 -26.41 34.58
C ILE A 510 33.56 -25.45 35.12
N PHE A 511 33.91 -24.17 35.31
CA PHE A 511 32.98 -23.14 35.76
C PHE A 511 31.76 -23.05 34.83
N ALA A 512 31.99 -23.00 33.52
CA ALA A 512 30.93 -22.96 32.53
C ALA A 512 30.02 -24.19 32.59
N LYS A 513 30.58 -25.41 32.68
CA LYS A 513 29.76 -26.64 32.77
C LYS A 513 28.90 -26.65 34.03
N VAL A 514 29.46 -26.26 35.17
CA VAL A 514 28.72 -26.18 36.44
C VAL A 514 27.64 -25.10 36.38
N ALA A 515 27.96 -23.91 35.87
CA ALA A 515 27.00 -22.82 35.71
C ALA A 515 25.87 -23.18 34.74
N ALA A 516 26.20 -23.74 33.57
CA ALA A 516 25.21 -24.17 32.58
C ALA A 516 24.32 -25.29 33.13
N GLY A 517 24.91 -26.30 33.79
CA GLY A 517 24.14 -27.37 34.43
C GLY A 517 23.18 -26.85 35.49
N THR A 518 23.64 -25.90 36.33
CA THR A 518 22.80 -25.27 37.35
C THR A 518 21.65 -24.47 36.74
N LEU A 519 21.91 -23.68 35.69
CA LEU A 519 20.88 -22.91 34.99
C LEU A 519 19.85 -23.80 34.30
N ILE A 520 20.28 -24.86 33.62
CA ILE A 520 19.38 -25.83 32.96
C ILE A 520 18.49 -26.52 33.99
N ILE A 521 19.06 -26.95 35.12
CA ILE A 521 18.31 -27.56 36.23
C ILE A 521 17.26 -26.57 36.77
N LEU A 522 17.64 -25.31 36.99
CA LEU A 522 16.74 -24.26 37.46
C LEU A 522 15.58 -24.00 36.49
N MET A 523 15.87 -24.00 35.17
CA MET A 523 14.87 -23.80 34.12
C MET A 523 13.87 -24.96 34.04
N ILE A 524 14.35 -26.21 34.13
CA ILE A 524 13.49 -27.41 34.11
C ILE A 524 12.61 -27.47 35.37
N LEU A 525 13.14 -27.09 36.54
CA LEU A 525 12.44 -27.18 37.82
C LEU A 525 11.44 -26.04 38.05
N GLN A 526 11.51 -24.94 37.31
CA GLN A 526 10.65 -23.78 37.53
C GLN A 526 9.15 -24.08 37.31
N LYS A 527 8.78 -24.74 36.21
CA LYS A 527 7.38 -25.08 35.91
C LYS A 527 6.77 -26.04 36.95
N PRO A 528 7.42 -27.14 37.38
CA PRO A 528 6.87 -28.01 38.42
C PRO A 528 6.83 -27.31 39.79
N ILE A 529 7.83 -26.50 40.15
CA ILE A 529 7.80 -25.71 41.39
C ILE A 529 6.61 -24.73 41.38
N ARG A 530 6.38 -24.03 40.26
CA ARG A 530 5.24 -23.10 40.12
C ARG A 530 3.90 -23.83 40.14
N ALA A 531 3.80 -25.00 39.52
CA ALA A 531 2.60 -25.83 39.55
C ALA A 531 2.27 -26.32 40.98
N VAL A 532 3.29 -26.67 41.76
CA VAL A 532 3.14 -27.06 43.18
C VAL A 532 2.84 -25.86 44.07
N LEU A 533 3.45 -24.69 43.83
CA LEU A 533 3.21 -23.46 44.58
C LEU A 533 1.81 -22.87 44.34
N LEU A 534 1.33 -22.90 43.09
CA LEU A 534 -0.03 -22.45 42.73
C LEU A 534 -1.11 -23.40 43.26
N ARG A 535 -0.82 -24.70 43.41
CA ARG A 535 -1.69 -25.65 44.12
C ARG A 535 -1.92 -25.29 45.59
N TYR A 536 -1.03 -24.49 46.19
CA TYR A 536 -1.15 -24.06 47.59
C TYR A 536 -2.01 -22.80 47.76
N HIS A 537 -2.39 -22.10 46.68
CA HIS A 537 -3.02 -20.77 46.75
C HIS A 537 -4.38 -20.61 46.05
N LYS A 538 -4.90 -21.61 45.33
CA LYS A 538 -6.21 -21.50 44.66
C LYS A 538 -7.08 -22.75 44.79
N ASP A 539 -8.12 -22.62 45.61
CA ASP A 539 -9.32 -23.47 45.66
C ASP A 539 -10.26 -23.18 44.46
N GLU A 540 -9.79 -23.35 43.22
CA GLU A 540 -10.66 -23.24 42.03
C GLU A 540 -10.77 -24.55 41.24
N LYS A 541 -12.03 -24.90 40.97
CA LYS A 541 -12.50 -26.17 40.40
C LYS A 541 -12.02 -26.39 38.95
N TRP A 542 -11.46 -27.58 38.75
CA TRP A 542 -11.49 -28.50 37.60
C TRP A 542 -11.77 -27.94 36.19
N GLY A 543 -10.79 -28.11 35.31
CA GLY A 543 -10.97 -27.99 33.86
C GLY A 543 -9.78 -28.40 32.99
N ARG A 544 -8.94 -29.35 33.45
CA ARG A 544 -7.97 -30.20 32.71
C ARG A 544 -7.01 -30.77 33.75
N LEU A 545 -6.89 -32.09 33.84
CA LEU A 545 -5.79 -32.70 34.60
C LEU A 545 -4.47 -32.15 34.02
N PRO A 546 -3.57 -31.55 34.82
CA PRO A 546 -2.20 -31.35 34.40
C PRO A 546 -1.57 -32.74 34.14
N PRO A 547 -0.62 -32.87 33.21
CA PRO A 547 0.23 -34.05 33.15
C PRO A 547 0.79 -34.32 34.56
N GLY A 548 0.95 -35.60 34.94
CA GLY A 548 1.65 -35.93 36.18
C GLY A 548 3.00 -35.20 36.25
N LEU A 549 3.56 -34.98 37.45
CA LEU A 549 4.83 -34.24 37.64
C LEU A 549 5.91 -34.61 36.59
N GLY A 550 6.00 -35.88 36.18
CA GLY A 550 6.89 -36.32 35.10
C GLY A 550 6.58 -35.75 33.72
N GLY A 551 5.30 -35.57 33.34
CA GLY A 551 4.89 -34.94 32.08
C GLY A 551 5.23 -33.45 32.01
N THR A 552 5.04 -32.70 33.10
CA THR A 552 5.47 -31.28 33.16
C THR A 552 6.98 -31.13 33.09
N ILE A 553 7.73 -32.04 33.72
CA ILE A 553 9.21 -32.07 33.64
C ILE A 553 9.65 -32.39 32.21
N LEU A 554 9.02 -33.38 31.56
CA LEU A 554 9.32 -33.74 30.16
C LEU A 554 9.02 -32.59 29.21
N GLU A 555 7.87 -31.92 29.37
CA GLU A 555 7.50 -30.73 28.59
C GLU A 555 8.52 -29.60 28.77
N SER A 556 8.93 -29.32 30.02
CA SER A 556 9.94 -28.31 30.33
C SER A 556 11.30 -28.65 29.73
N PHE A 557 11.69 -29.92 29.75
CA PHE A 557 12.94 -30.39 29.15
C PHE A 557 12.92 -30.22 27.62
N ILE A 558 11.83 -30.61 26.95
CA ILE A 558 11.68 -30.45 25.50
C ILE A 558 11.73 -28.97 25.10
N GLU A 559 11.05 -28.10 25.85
CA GLU A 559 11.06 -26.65 25.61
C GLU A 559 12.45 -26.05 25.80
N VAL A 560 13.16 -26.39 26.88
CA VAL A 560 14.55 -25.93 27.10
C VAL A 560 15.48 -26.41 25.98
N LEU A 561 15.32 -27.65 25.52
CA LEU A 561 16.10 -28.20 24.41
C LEU A 561 15.81 -27.45 23.11
N ASP A 562 14.53 -27.26 22.76
CA ASP A 562 14.10 -26.54 21.56
C ASP A 562 14.63 -25.10 21.56
N ASP A 563 14.48 -24.39 22.68
CA ASP A 563 14.98 -23.02 22.82
C ASP A 563 16.51 -22.93 22.71
N LEU A 564 17.25 -23.88 23.28
CA LEU A 564 18.72 -23.93 23.16
C LEU A 564 19.16 -24.17 21.71
N LEU A 565 18.51 -25.12 21.02
CA LEU A 565 18.75 -25.36 19.59
C LEU A 565 18.41 -24.11 18.78
N ARG A 566 17.33 -23.42 19.12
CA ARG A 566 16.91 -22.18 18.49
C ARG A 566 17.91 -21.06 18.73
N TYR A 567 18.51 -20.92 19.91
CA TYR A 567 19.59 -19.94 20.16
C TYR A 567 20.83 -20.20 19.31
N LEU A 568 21.24 -21.47 19.19
CA LEU A 568 22.37 -21.87 18.34
C LEU A 568 22.07 -21.59 16.86
N ALA A 569 20.91 -22.04 16.37
CA ALA A 569 20.51 -21.84 14.98
C ALA A 569 20.41 -20.35 14.60
N ASN A 570 19.82 -19.53 15.48
CA ASN A 570 19.72 -18.09 15.25
C ASN A 570 21.10 -17.42 15.20
N THR A 571 22.04 -17.82 16.07
CA THR A 571 23.39 -17.25 16.08
C THR A 571 24.16 -17.60 14.80
N VAL A 572 24.07 -18.86 14.35
CA VAL A 572 24.69 -19.30 13.09
C VAL A 572 24.06 -18.61 11.87
N SER A 573 22.77 -18.26 11.92
CA SER A 573 22.07 -17.55 10.85
C SER A 573 22.72 -16.22 10.46
N PHE A 574 23.37 -15.53 11.41
CA PHE A 574 24.07 -14.25 11.14
C PHE A 574 25.31 -14.40 10.26
N VAL A 575 25.89 -15.60 10.14
CA VAL A 575 26.97 -15.87 9.17
C VAL A 575 26.51 -15.58 7.73
N ARG A 576 25.20 -15.61 7.47
CA ARG A 576 24.63 -15.29 6.16
C ARG A 576 24.92 -13.86 5.72
N ILE A 577 25.12 -12.93 6.66
CA ILE A 577 25.53 -11.55 6.36
C ILE A 577 26.85 -11.56 5.61
N ALA A 578 27.82 -12.35 6.09
CA ALA A 578 29.11 -12.51 5.44
C ALA A 578 28.98 -13.14 4.05
N ALA A 579 28.18 -14.20 3.93
CA ALA A 579 27.95 -14.87 2.66
C ALA A 579 27.38 -13.94 1.57
N PHE A 580 26.44 -13.06 1.94
CA PHE A 580 25.85 -12.12 0.99
C PHE A 580 26.79 -10.99 0.61
N ALA A 581 27.60 -10.44 1.54
CA ALA A 581 28.60 -9.44 1.16
C ALA A 581 29.68 -10.03 0.24
N LEU A 582 30.10 -11.28 0.48
CA LEU A 582 30.99 -12.00 -0.43
C LEU A 582 30.36 -12.25 -1.80
N THR A 583 29.07 -12.56 -1.83
CA THR A 583 28.33 -12.74 -3.11
C THR A 583 28.27 -11.43 -3.88
N HIS A 584 28.01 -10.33 -3.18
CA HIS A 584 28.01 -8.99 -3.76
C HIS A 584 29.37 -8.64 -4.39
N ALA A 585 30.47 -8.86 -3.67
CA ALA A 585 31.83 -8.69 -4.21
C ALA A 585 32.12 -9.66 -5.37
N GLY A 586 31.70 -10.92 -5.26
CA GLY A 586 31.87 -11.93 -6.31
C GLY A 586 31.14 -11.59 -7.60
N LEU A 587 29.95 -10.98 -7.52
CA LEU A 587 29.20 -10.52 -8.68
C LEU A 587 29.88 -9.35 -9.39
N PHE A 588 30.52 -8.43 -8.65
CA PHE A 588 31.35 -7.40 -9.26
C PHE A 588 32.50 -8.02 -10.06
N ILE A 589 33.24 -8.97 -9.48
CA ILE A 589 34.33 -9.67 -10.16
C ILE A 589 33.81 -10.33 -11.45
N ALA A 590 32.65 -10.98 -11.40
CA ALA A 590 32.04 -11.60 -12.58
C ALA A 590 31.65 -10.58 -13.66
N VAL A 591 31.03 -9.45 -13.27
CA VAL A 591 30.64 -8.39 -14.21
C VAL A 591 31.86 -7.72 -14.85
N PHE A 592 32.90 -7.43 -14.07
CA PHE A 592 34.16 -6.90 -14.61
C PHE A 592 34.82 -7.89 -15.57
N SER A 593 34.88 -9.18 -15.20
CA SER A 593 35.42 -10.23 -16.07
C SER A 593 34.67 -10.32 -17.41
N LEU A 594 33.34 -10.23 -17.39
CA LEU A 594 32.51 -10.21 -18.59
C LEU A 594 32.76 -8.95 -19.44
N ALA A 595 32.89 -7.79 -18.81
CA ALA A 595 33.18 -6.54 -19.51
C ALA A 595 34.55 -6.61 -20.20
N ASP A 596 35.58 -7.12 -19.53
CA ASP A 596 36.94 -7.29 -20.08
C ASP A 596 36.95 -8.26 -21.27
N MET A 597 36.16 -9.34 -21.23
CA MET A 597 36.01 -10.26 -22.36
C MET A 597 35.40 -9.57 -23.59
N VAL A 598 34.40 -8.70 -23.38
CA VAL A 598 33.70 -7.97 -24.45
C VAL A 598 34.59 -6.88 -25.07
N GLN A 599 35.51 -6.31 -24.28
CA GLN A 599 36.47 -5.30 -24.76
C GLN A 599 37.39 -5.83 -25.87
N ASN A 600 37.68 -7.13 -25.89
CA ASN A 600 38.59 -7.77 -26.86
C ASN A 600 37.96 -8.00 -28.26
N VAL A 601 36.68 -7.63 -28.47
CA VAL A 601 35.99 -7.72 -29.76
C VAL A 601 35.98 -6.35 -30.46
N ARG A 602 36.19 -6.31 -31.79
CA ARG A 602 36.27 -5.06 -32.60
C ARG A 602 35.08 -4.13 -32.32
N GLY A 603 35.34 -2.95 -31.74
CA GLY A 603 34.32 -2.00 -31.23
C GLY A 603 34.18 -1.95 -29.70
N GLY A 604 35.02 -2.70 -28.97
CA GLY A 604 34.86 -3.07 -27.57
C GLY A 604 34.77 -1.94 -26.53
N GLY A 605 35.21 -0.72 -26.83
CA GLY A 605 35.13 0.39 -25.85
C GLY A 605 33.70 0.78 -25.50
N LEU A 606 32.80 0.88 -26.48
CA LEU A 606 31.40 1.21 -26.22
C LEU A 606 30.68 0.04 -25.52
N PHE A 607 30.91 -1.19 -26.01
CA PHE A 607 30.28 -2.39 -25.47
C PHE A 607 30.75 -2.72 -24.04
N TYR A 608 31.98 -2.37 -23.68
CA TYR A 608 32.49 -2.44 -22.30
C TYR A 608 31.64 -1.60 -21.34
N TRP A 609 31.48 -0.31 -21.64
CA TRP A 609 30.70 0.60 -20.78
C TRP A 609 29.23 0.21 -20.70
N VAL A 610 28.65 -0.24 -21.82
CA VAL A 610 27.27 -0.75 -21.82
C VAL A 610 27.14 -1.99 -20.93
N THR A 611 28.07 -2.94 -21.02
CA THR A 611 28.08 -4.16 -20.19
C THR A 611 28.23 -3.81 -18.71
N LEU A 612 29.11 -2.87 -18.36
CA LEU A 612 29.26 -2.39 -16.98
C LEU A 612 27.99 -1.72 -16.46
N ILE A 613 27.36 -0.83 -17.23
CA ILE A 613 26.15 -0.14 -16.78
C ILE A 613 25.02 -1.15 -16.54
N ILE A 614 24.82 -2.08 -17.47
CA ILE A 614 23.79 -3.13 -17.33
C ILE A 614 24.10 -4.03 -16.15
N GLY A 615 25.36 -4.46 -15.99
CA GLY A 615 25.78 -5.30 -14.87
C GLY A 615 25.60 -4.61 -13.52
N ASN A 616 25.94 -3.33 -13.40
CA ASN A 616 25.74 -2.56 -12.17
C ASN A 616 24.25 -2.38 -11.86
N VAL A 617 23.41 -2.06 -12.85
CA VAL A 617 21.94 -1.98 -12.66
C VAL A 617 21.39 -3.33 -12.21
N PHE A 618 21.87 -4.43 -12.80
CA PHE A 618 21.48 -5.79 -12.42
C PHE A 618 21.87 -6.11 -10.98
N ILE A 619 23.11 -5.83 -10.56
CA ILE A 619 23.58 -6.05 -9.18
C ILE A 619 22.74 -5.22 -8.21
N ILE A 620 22.54 -3.92 -8.47
CA ILE A 620 21.74 -3.04 -7.60
C ILE A 620 20.32 -3.59 -7.41
N ALA A 621 19.67 -4.02 -8.50
CA ALA A 621 18.30 -4.51 -8.44
C ALA A 621 18.20 -5.89 -7.76
N LEU A 622 19.06 -6.83 -8.13
CA LEU A 622 19.02 -8.19 -7.61
C LEU A 622 19.50 -8.25 -6.16
N GLU A 623 20.74 -7.79 -5.89
CA GLU A 623 21.32 -7.84 -4.55
C GLU A 623 20.61 -6.89 -3.60
N GLY A 624 20.23 -5.69 -4.06
CA GLY A 624 19.47 -4.76 -3.23
C GLY A 624 18.16 -5.38 -2.71
N MET A 625 17.47 -6.17 -3.54
CA MET A 625 16.26 -6.90 -3.14
C MET A 625 16.60 -8.08 -2.21
N VAL A 626 17.57 -8.93 -2.57
CA VAL A 626 17.95 -10.12 -1.79
C VAL A 626 18.43 -9.75 -0.40
N VAL A 627 19.32 -8.75 -0.31
CA VAL A 627 19.85 -8.23 0.96
C VAL A 627 18.73 -7.63 1.81
N SER A 628 17.81 -6.85 1.22
CA SER A 628 16.68 -6.27 1.97
C SER A 628 15.78 -7.35 2.58
N ILE A 629 15.42 -8.38 1.80
CA ILE A 629 14.61 -9.51 2.28
C ILE A 629 15.33 -10.24 3.41
N GLN A 630 16.64 -10.46 3.24
CA GLN A 630 17.43 -11.18 4.22
C GLN A 630 17.62 -10.37 5.52
N ALA A 631 17.84 -9.07 5.43
CA ALA A 631 17.94 -8.20 6.60
C ALA A 631 16.61 -8.23 7.40
N ILE A 632 15.47 -8.08 6.73
CA ILE A 632 14.15 -8.23 7.38
C ILE A 632 13.97 -9.61 8.00
N ARG A 633 14.45 -10.68 7.34
CA ARG A 633 14.37 -12.03 7.89
C ARG A 633 15.11 -12.14 9.22
N LEU A 634 16.36 -11.67 9.28
CA LEU A 634 17.17 -11.65 10.50
C LEU A 634 16.47 -10.86 11.63
N GLU A 635 15.84 -9.74 11.27
CA GLU A 635 15.09 -8.93 12.22
C GLU A 635 13.85 -9.66 12.76
N TYR A 636 13.06 -10.30 11.91
CA TYR A 636 11.79 -10.93 12.33
C TYR A 636 11.99 -12.25 13.05
N TYR A 637 12.84 -13.12 12.53
CA TYR A 637 12.96 -14.49 13.05
C TYR A 637 14.01 -14.59 14.16
N GLU A 638 15.09 -13.82 14.11
CA GLU A 638 16.20 -13.91 15.06
C GLU A 638 16.11 -12.83 16.15
N PHE A 639 15.76 -11.58 15.81
CA PHE A 639 15.68 -10.48 16.79
C PHE A 639 14.30 -10.34 17.45
N PHE A 640 13.24 -10.13 16.68
CA PHE A 640 11.87 -9.91 17.21
C PHE A 640 11.36 -11.11 17.98
N SER A 641 11.66 -12.32 17.54
CA SER A 641 11.22 -13.53 18.21
C SER A 641 11.75 -13.69 19.66
N LYS A 642 12.67 -12.83 20.11
CA LYS A 642 13.18 -12.81 21.49
C LYS A 642 12.32 -12.00 22.45
N PHE A 643 11.70 -10.91 22.00
CA PHE A 643 11.01 -9.98 22.91
C PHE A 643 9.60 -9.58 22.47
N PHE A 644 9.27 -9.78 21.19
CA PHE A 644 7.99 -9.42 20.61
C PHE A 644 6.98 -10.56 20.79
N ARG A 645 5.96 -10.37 21.63
CA ARG A 645 4.83 -11.32 21.72
C ARG A 645 3.66 -10.90 20.84
N GLY A 646 3.52 -9.59 20.59
CA GLY A 646 2.50 -9.04 19.71
C GLY A 646 1.09 -9.09 20.30
N GLY A 647 0.09 -9.04 19.42
CA GLY A 647 -1.32 -9.16 19.79
C GLY A 647 -1.99 -7.89 20.29
N GLY A 648 -1.36 -6.72 20.15
CA GLY A 648 -2.01 -5.43 20.41
C GLY A 648 -2.96 -4.99 19.29
N LYS A 649 -3.69 -3.90 19.53
CA LYS A 649 -4.58 -3.27 18.53
C LYS A 649 -3.93 -1.97 18.03
N PRO A 650 -3.86 -1.69 16.72
CA PRO A 650 -3.34 -0.42 16.23
C PRO A 650 -4.34 0.71 16.49
N PHE A 651 -3.84 1.90 16.83
CA PHE A 651 -4.68 3.09 16.99
C PHE A 651 -5.23 3.54 15.63
N ARG A 652 -6.55 3.48 15.47
CA ARG A 652 -7.26 4.00 14.29
C ARG A 652 -7.95 5.33 14.63
N PRO A 653 -7.52 6.46 14.04
CA PRO A 653 -8.17 7.73 14.28
C PRO A 653 -9.60 7.75 13.71
N LEU A 654 -10.44 8.64 14.25
CA LEU A 654 -11.83 8.83 13.84
C LEU A 654 -11.99 9.10 12.33
N LEU A 655 -11.09 9.90 11.78
CA LEU A 655 -11.07 10.29 10.37
C LEU A 655 -9.83 9.69 9.72
N GLU A 656 -10.02 8.67 8.90
CA GLU A 656 -8.96 8.09 8.07
C GLU A 656 -8.79 8.97 6.82
N LYS A 657 -7.55 9.35 6.52
CA LYS A 657 -7.23 9.97 5.23
C LYS A 657 -7.33 8.86 4.18
N GLU A 658 -8.45 8.77 3.47
CA GLU A 658 -8.58 7.96 2.25
C GLU A 658 -7.69 8.47 1.12
#